data_AF-A0A961JDX8-F1
#
_entry.id   AF-A0A961JDX8-F1
#
_cell.length_a   1.000
_cell.length_b   1.000
_cell.length_c   1.000
_cell.angle_alpha   90.00
_cell.angle_beta   90.00
_cell.angle_gamma   90.00
#
_symmetry.space_group_name_H-M   'P 1'
#
loop_
_entity.id
_entity.type
_entity.pdbx_description
1 polymer ?
#
loop_
_entity_poly.entity_id
_entity_poly.type
_entity_poly.pdbx_seq_one_letter_code
_entity_poly.pdbx_strand_id
1 'polypeptide(L)'
;MSDLNGKTNSAKYQLAFSQAVTAVSFNINDIDGDGVVRVKAWDLNGNPITVNLAGGSKLTLLDTDTVAGNDTADSLGGYADPDAAAYNLQVSIAGPVSKIVVEHYQNGSNNSGVIVTDVYFTPTVVDAGPDGNDTLLGGEGDDILYGEGGNDILRGGSGNDILDGGEGDNTMDGGSGDDTITGGSGKDTITGGSGNDTVDGGAGDDYIDTSGPNISALPDRGFPSYNGLPAIPADADPNNDRDTVYGGDGNDTIITGDDEDYIDGGAGNDKIDGGLDDDTILGGSGDDYIIGGEGSDSIDGGEGNDTIYGGLGPVLPDALNIRDDGSDGPSDPVTDNGMDVIHGGAGNDRIYGQDDDDTLYGDAGDDYLDGGIDDDTLYGGEGNDHLVGGQGDDRLDGGTGNDLMEGGDDRDTFVNVNAGDTVHGGAGFSLDPSGDFDTLDLTGSAGTGTLKVNITGPDSDGNGFDGTVDYFDAGGNYTGSLTFTNIESVVPCFTPGTMIATPKGERAVETLAVGDRIITRDNGIQSIRWIGTRTLKGAELAAHLMPVRIARGALGNGLPERDMLVSPNHRVLVASDKTALYFEESEVLVAAKHLTGLDGVDVVAAEDVTYIHFMFDQHEVVLSNGSWTESFQPG
;
A
#
# COMPACT_ATOMS: atom_id res chain seq x y z
N MET A 1 28.30 -25.22 44.14
CA MET A 1 28.07 -25.47 45.58
C MET A 1 29.05 -26.52 46.10
N SER A 2 29.69 -26.29 47.25
CA SER A 2 30.30 -27.37 48.07
C SER A 2 29.69 -27.37 49.45
N ASP A 3 29.72 -28.55 50.08
CA ASP A 3 29.50 -28.73 51.50
C ASP A 3 30.64 -29.61 52.04
N LEU A 4 31.39 -29.11 53.02
CA LEU A 4 32.57 -29.77 53.58
C LEU A 4 32.36 -30.03 55.07
N ASN A 5 32.77 -31.21 55.55
CA ASN A 5 32.72 -31.56 56.97
C ASN A 5 34.08 -32.03 57.50
N GLY A 6 34.83 -31.15 58.17
CA GLY A 6 36.05 -31.49 58.91
C GLY A 6 37.36 -31.01 58.26
N LYS A 7 38.34 -30.73 59.14
CA LYS A 7 39.64 -30.04 58.91
C LYS A 7 40.48 -30.45 57.70
N THR A 8 40.24 -31.60 57.09
CA THR A 8 41.05 -32.12 55.96
C THR A 8 40.34 -32.06 54.62
N ASN A 9 39.09 -31.60 54.61
CA ASN A 9 38.28 -31.58 53.40
C ASN A 9 38.46 -30.26 52.65
N SER A 10 38.49 -30.36 51.33
CA SER A 10 38.60 -29.22 50.42
C SER A 10 37.85 -29.51 49.13
N ALA A 11 37.24 -28.49 48.55
CA ALA A 11 36.70 -28.49 47.20
C ALA A 11 37.45 -27.47 46.35
N LYS A 12 37.56 -27.76 45.05
CA LYS A 12 38.18 -26.87 44.07
C LYS A 12 37.26 -26.73 42.88
N TYR A 13 36.92 -25.49 42.56
CA TYR A 13 36.15 -25.11 41.39
C TYR A 13 37.07 -24.39 40.42
N GLN A 14 36.88 -24.64 39.14
CA GLN A 14 37.63 -23.97 38.09
C GLN A 14 36.65 -23.44 37.06
N LEU A 15 36.78 -22.15 36.76
CA LEU A 15 36.21 -21.52 35.58
C LEU A 15 37.36 -21.35 34.60
N ALA A 16 37.27 -21.96 33.42
CA ALA A 16 38.26 -21.81 32.36
C ALA A 16 37.54 -21.24 31.14
N PHE A 17 38.14 -20.22 30.54
CA PHE A 17 37.59 -19.56 29.37
C PHE A 17 38.36 -20.04 28.13
N SER A 18 37.65 -20.32 27.04
CA SER A 18 38.23 -20.72 25.74
C SER A 18 39.08 -19.60 25.15
N GLN A 19 38.70 -18.35 25.39
CA GLN A 19 39.46 -17.13 25.11
C GLN A 19 39.57 -16.28 26.38
N ALA A 20 40.43 -15.26 26.41
CA ALA A 20 40.45 -14.39 27.59
C ALA A 20 39.16 -13.58 27.72
N VAL A 21 38.80 -13.22 28.95
CA VAL A 21 37.69 -12.32 29.23
C VAL A 21 38.15 -11.17 30.14
N THR A 22 37.46 -10.05 30.13
CA THR A 22 37.71 -8.90 31.02
C THR A 22 36.54 -8.67 31.95
N ALA A 23 36.70 -7.75 32.92
CA ALA A 23 35.65 -7.31 33.82
C ALA A 23 34.88 -8.46 34.53
N VAL A 24 35.57 -9.52 34.93
CA VAL A 24 34.93 -10.65 35.62
C VAL A 24 34.49 -10.21 37.01
N SER A 25 33.23 -10.49 37.38
CA SER A 25 32.75 -10.31 38.74
C SER A 25 31.79 -11.43 39.14
N PHE A 26 31.81 -11.81 40.42
CA PHE A 26 30.89 -12.82 40.96
C PHE A 26 30.83 -12.76 42.49
N ASN A 27 29.83 -13.41 43.07
CA ASN A 27 29.66 -13.55 44.51
C ASN A 27 29.98 -14.96 44.98
N ILE A 28 30.52 -15.08 46.20
CA ILE A 28 30.65 -16.34 46.93
C ILE A 28 29.92 -16.18 48.25
N ASN A 29 28.80 -16.88 48.38
CA ASN A 29 27.91 -16.86 49.51
C ASN A 29 28.18 -18.02 50.46
N ASP A 30 27.59 -17.93 51.67
CA ASP A 30 27.60 -18.97 52.69
C ASP A 30 28.97 -19.31 53.29
N ILE A 31 29.96 -18.40 53.25
CA ILE A 31 31.30 -18.65 53.84
C ILE A 31 31.26 -18.56 55.38
N ASP A 32 30.34 -19.31 56.00
CA ASP A 32 30.13 -19.39 57.44
C ASP A 32 30.91 -20.57 58.05
N GLY A 33 30.65 -20.90 59.32
CA GLY A 33 31.31 -21.99 60.03
C GLY A 33 32.83 -21.80 60.07
N ASP A 34 33.57 -22.86 59.75
CA ASP A 34 35.03 -22.81 59.65
C ASP A 34 35.51 -22.68 58.19
N GLY A 35 34.66 -22.11 57.33
CA GLY A 35 34.87 -21.96 55.90
C GLY A 35 35.98 -20.98 55.55
N VAL A 36 36.82 -21.39 54.60
CA VAL A 36 37.90 -20.58 54.03
C VAL A 36 37.87 -20.70 52.52
N VAL A 37 37.82 -19.56 51.85
CA VAL A 37 37.79 -19.47 50.39
C VAL A 37 39.02 -18.75 49.90
N ARG A 38 39.70 -19.33 48.91
CA ARG A 38 40.81 -18.68 48.21
C ARG A 38 40.49 -18.60 46.73
N VAL A 39 40.62 -17.41 46.17
CA VAL A 39 40.37 -17.15 44.74
C VAL A 39 41.69 -16.87 44.04
N LYS A 40 41.89 -17.54 42.92
CA LYS A 40 43.06 -17.36 42.05
C LYS A 40 42.64 -17.10 40.62
N ALA A 41 43.35 -16.23 39.93
CA ALA A 41 43.10 -15.94 38.52
C ALA A 41 44.40 -15.89 37.71
N TRP A 42 44.33 -16.23 36.42
CA TRP A 42 45.48 -16.21 35.50
C TRP A 42 45.14 -15.56 34.16
N ASP A 43 46.14 -14.96 33.51
CA ASP A 43 46.09 -14.51 32.11
C ASP A 43 46.30 -15.68 31.12
N LEU A 44 46.25 -15.41 29.82
CA LEU A 44 46.48 -16.42 28.76
C LEU A 44 47.88 -17.05 28.77
N ASN A 45 48.88 -16.33 29.30
CA ASN A 45 50.24 -16.83 29.41
C ASN A 45 50.44 -17.69 30.66
N GLY A 46 49.41 -17.87 31.48
CA GLY A 46 49.46 -18.59 32.74
C GLY A 46 50.11 -17.79 33.88
N ASN A 47 50.26 -16.47 33.74
CA ASN A 47 50.70 -15.61 34.83
C ASN A 47 49.52 -15.28 35.77
N PRO A 48 49.71 -15.26 37.10
CA PRO A 48 48.69 -14.80 38.03
C PRO A 48 48.29 -13.34 37.79
N ILE A 49 47.00 -13.01 37.94
CA ILE A 49 46.44 -11.65 37.77
C ILE A 49 45.65 -11.22 39.00
N THR A 50 45.64 -9.92 39.30
CA THR A 50 45.01 -9.35 40.51
C THR A 50 43.54 -9.74 40.64
N VAL A 51 43.18 -10.26 41.81
CA VAL A 51 41.80 -10.49 42.23
C VAL A 51 41.46 -9.46 43.31
N ASN A 52 40.38 -8.72 43.14
CA ASN A 52 39.89 -7.80 44.15
C ASN A 52 38.76 -8.46 44.94
N LEU A 53 38.90 -8.47 46.27
CA LEU A 53 37.93 -9.06 47.18
C LEU A 53 37.26 -7.98 48.05
N ALA A 54 35.93 -8.06 48.18
CA ALA A 54 35.17 -7.29 49.15
C ALA A 54 34.29 -8.25 49.97
N GLY A 55 34.63 -8.42 51.25
CA GLY A 55 33.99 -9.38 52.14
C GLY A 55 33.02 -8.74 53.12
N GLY A 56 31.99 -9.51 53.50
CA GLY A 56 31.07 -9.16 54.57
C GLY A 56 31.74 -9.04 55.95
N SER A 57 31.03 -8.46 56.92
CA SER A 57 31.56 -8.14 58.26
C SER A 57 32.08 -9.34 59.08
N LYS A 58 31.80 -10.58 58.67
CA LYS A 58 32.27 -11.81 59.32
C LYS A 58 33.40 -12.50 58.58
N LEU A 59 33.94 -11.89 57.52
CA LEU A 59 35.09 -12.42 56.78
C LEU A 59 36.34 -11.58 57.06
N THR A 60 37.46 -12.27 57.23
CA THR A 60 38.79 -11.65 57.23
C THR A 60 39.43 -11.87 55.88
N LEU A 61 39.74 -10.78 55.17
CA LEU A 61 40.44 -10.84 53.89
C LEU A 61 41.95 -10.84 54.14
N LEU A 62 42.64 -11.79 53.52
CA LEU A 62 44.07 -12.04 53.65
C LEU A 62 44.70 -12.12 52.26
N ASP A 63 45.62 -11.21 51.97
CA ASP A 63 46.61 -11.34 50.91
C ASP A 63 47.94 -11.74 51.57
N THR A 64 48.19 -13.05 51.63
CA THR A 64 49.32 -13.62 52.40
C THR A 64 50.64 -13.70 51.64
N ASP A 65 50.65 -13.59 50.31
CA ASP A 65 51.84 -13.83 49.50
C ASP A 65 52.24 -12.66 48.61
N THR A 66 51.48 -11.55 48.62
CA THR A 66 51.73 -10.34 47.82
C THR A 66 51.73 -10.61 46.31
N VAL A 67 51.26 -11.79 45.89
CA VAL A 67 51.06 -12.14 44.49
C VAL A 67 49.67 -11.67 44.11
N ALA A 68 49.60 -10.83 43.09
CA ALA A 68 48.35 -10.41 42.47
C ALA A 68 47.46 -11.64 42.16
N GLY A 69 46.32 -11.75 42.85
CA GLY A 69 45.33 -12.81 42.61
C GLY A 69 45.52 -14.09 43.39
N ASN A 70 45.96 -14.02 44.65
CA ASN A 70 45.92 -15.16 45.56
C ASN A 70 45.31 -14.78 46.90
N ASP A 71 44.08 -14.30 46.85
CA ASP A 71 43.41 -13.67 47.97
C ASP A 71 42.50 -14.66 48.68
N THR A 72 42.53 -14.63 50.02
CA THR A 72 41.78 -15.55 50.87
C THR A 72 40.75 -14.79 51.72
N ALA A 73 39.52 -15.28 51.75
CA ALA A 73 38.51 -14.89 52.73
C ALA A 73 38.35 -16.00 53.76
N ASP A 74 38.54 -15.66 55.04
CA ASP A 74 38.45 -16.59 56.16
C ASP A 74 37.29 -16.20 57.08
N SER A 75 36.39 -17.15 57.36
CA SER A 75 35.27 -16.95 58.26
C SER A 75 35.71 -16.73 59.71
N LEU A 76 35.07 -15.77 60.39
CA LEU A 76 35.22 -15.56 61.83
C LEU A 76 34.36 -16.52 62.68
N GLY A 77 33.78 -17.56 62.08
CA GLY A 77 32.89 -18.51 62.75
C GLY A 77 31.43 -18.07 62.81
N GLY A 78 30.57 -18.98 63.26
CA GLY A 78 29.11 -18.80 63.35
C GLY A 78 28.37 -19.41 62.15
N TYR A 79 27.04 -19.50 62.23
CA TYR A 79 26.22 -19.99 61.13
C TYR A 79 25.12 -18.99 60.81
N ALA A 80 24.79 -18.82 59.55
CA ALA A 80 23.69 -17.99 59.09
C ALA A 80 22.98 -18.62 57.89
N ASP A 81 21.92 -17.97 57.41
CA ASP A 81 21.32 -18.35 56.14
C ASP A 81 22.32 -18.10 55.00
N PRO A 82 22.31 -18.90 53.92
CA PRO A 82 23.30 -18.81 52.82
C PRO A 82 23.44 -17.41 52.21
N ASP A 83 22.36 -16.62 52.19
CA ASP A 83 22.33 -15.27 51.61
C ASP A 83 22.72 -14.16 52.61
N ALA A 84 23.21 -14.53 53.80
CA ALA A 84 23.59 -13.56 54.82
C ALA A 84 24.80 -12.73 54.35
N ALA A 85 24.56 -11.44 54.09
CA ALA A 85 25.60 -10.49 53.64
C ALA A 85 26.85 -10.42 54.53
N ALA A 86 26.77 -10.86 55.79
CA ALA A 86 27.92 -10.94 56.68
C ALA A 86 28.97 -11.97 56.24
N TYR A 87 28.56 -13.03 55.52
CA TYR A 87 29.37 -14.15 55.05
C TYR A 87 29.50 -14.21 53.52
N ASN A 88 29.11 -13.15 52.82
CA ASN A 88 29.26 -13.01 51.37
C ASN A 88 30.64 -12.39 51.03
N LEU A 89 31.26 -12.89 49.96
CA LEU A 89 32.45 -12.36 49.33
C LEU A 89 32.15 -11.95 47.88
N GLN A 90 32.25 -10.67 47.58
CA GLN A 90 32.26 -10.17 46.22
C GLN A 90 33.67 -10.22 45.63
N VAL A 91 33.77 -10.77 44.42
CA VAL A 91 35.02 -10.92 43.67
C VAL A 91 34.95 -10.07 42.40
N SER A 92 36.01 -9.32 42.10
CA SER A 92 36.16 -8.60 40.81
C SER A 92 37.57 -8.70 40.26
N ILE A 93 37.69 -8.94 38.95
CA ILE A 93 38.94 -9.20 38.23
C ILE A 93 38.90 -8.43 36.91
N ALA A 94 39.80 -7.45 36.73
CA ALA A 94 39.78 -6.59 35.54
C ALA A 94 40.08 -7.35 34.22
N GLY A 95 40.89 -8.40 34.28
CA GLY A 95 41.33 -9.18 33.12
C GLY A 95 42.52 -8.56 32.36
N PRO A 96 42.93 -9.18 31.23
CA PRO A 96 42.33 -10.38 30.63
C PRO A 96 42.52 -11.65 31.48
N VAL A 97 41.47 -12.45 31.63
CA VAL A 97 41.37 -13.65 32.47
C VAL A 97 41.17 -14.89 31.59
N SER A 98 42.04 -15.89 31.71
CA SER A 98 41.90 -17.19 31.01
C SER A 98 41.35 -18.28 31.93
N LYS A 99 41.56 -18.13 33.24
CA LYS A 99 41.23 -19.15 34.23
C LYS A 99 41.05 -18.53 35.59
N ILE A 100 40.04 -18.99 36.32
CA ILE A 100 39.80 -18.70 37.74
C ILE A 100 39.70 -20.03 38.48
N VAL A 101 40.29 -20.08 39.67
CA VAL A 101 40.20 -21.21 40.58
C VAL A 101 39.70 -20.70 41.93
N VAL A 102 38.61 -21.30 42.41
CA VAL A 102 38.08 -21.10 43.75
C VAL A 102 38.37 -22.35 44.58
N GLU A 103 39.18 -22.20 45.61
CA GLU A 103 39.51 -23.26 46.57
C GLU A 103 38.71 -23.02 47.85
N HIS A 104 37.81 -23.94 48.21
CA HIS A 104 37.13 -23.95 49.49
C HIS A 104 37.77 -25.03 50.38
N TYR A 105 38.16 -24.66 51.60
CA TYR A 105 38.68 -25.57 52.61
C TYR A 105 38.28 -25.10 54.01
N GLN A 106 38.57 -25.90 55.03
CA GLN A 106 38.23 -25.56 56.42
C GLN A 106 39.45 -25.41 57.30
N ASN A 107 39.45 -24.41 58.17
CA ASN A 107 40.48 -24.22 59.20
C ASN A 107 40.07 -24.83 60.57
N GLY A 108 38.90 -25.46 60.63
CA GLY A 108 38.30 -25.98 61.85
C GLY A 108 37.42 -27.24 61.65
N SER A 109 36.67 -27.62 62.67
CA SER A 109 35.86 -28.86 62.72
C SER A 109 34.37 -28.66 62.43
N ASN A 110 33.93 -27.41 62.29
CA ASN A 110 32.57 -27.04 61.93
C ASN A 110 32.36 -27.17 60.43
N ASN A 111 31.13 -27.52 60.05
CA ASN A 111 30.72 -27.61 58.66
C ASN A 111 30.73 -26.23 58.01
N SER A 112 30.88 -26.17 56.69
CA SER A 112 30.73 -24.94 55.92
C SER A 112 30.35 -25.29 54.49
N GLY A 113 29.40 -24.55 53.94
CA GLY A 113 29.04 -24.56 52.54
C GLY A 113 29.71 -23.40 51.80
N VAL A 114 29.78 -23.46 50.47
CA VAL A 114 29.92 -22.24 49.67
C VAL A 114 29.12 -22.35 48.38
N ILE A 115 28.55 -21.22 47.96
CA ILE A 115 27.76 -21.10 46.73
C ILE A 115 28.35 -19.96 45.91
N VAL A 116 28.70 -20.22 44.66
CA VAL A 116 29.14 -19.19 43.71
C VAL A 116 27.90 -18.75 42.93
N THR A 117 27.62 -17.46 42.89
CA THR A 117 26.46 -16.86 42.18
C THR A 117 26.90 -15.64 41.39
N ASP A 118 26.01 -15.15 40.51
CA ASP A 118 26.11 -13.84 39.86
C ASP A 118 27.40 -13.64 39.06
N VAL A 119 27.75 -14.62 38.22
CA VAL A 119 28.99 -14.57 37.42
C VAL A 119 28.77 -13.72 36.17
N TYR A 120 29.44 -12.57 36.10
CA TYR A 120 29.47 -11.67 34.94
C TYR A 120 30.90 -11.56 34.39
N PHE A 121 31.04 -11.39 33.08
CA PHE A 121 32.30 -11.08 32.42
C PHE A 121 32.05 -10.40 31.07
N THR A 122 33.04 -9.70 30.54
CA THR A 122 33.03 -9.12 29.20
C THR A 122 33.98 -9.94 28.32
N PRO A 123 33.53 -10.57 27.23
CA PRO A 123 34.47 -11.21 26.30
C PRO A 123 35.48 -10.16 25.80
N THR A 124 36.78 -10.45 25.82
CA THR A 124 37.70 -9.61 25.04
C THR A 124 37.43 -9.99 23.60
N VAL A 125 36.72 -9.12 22.88
CA VAL A 125 36.51 -9.25 21.44
C VAL A 125 37.87 -9.48 20.79
N VAL A 126 38.12 -10.74 20.48
CA VAL A 126 38.92 -11.14 19.33
C VAL A 126 37.93 -11.95 18.52
N ASP A 127 36.93 -11.24 18.01
CA ASP A 127 36.20 -11.73 16.87
C ASP A 127 37.12 -11.55 15.67
N ALA A 128 37.55 -12.71 15.24
CA ALA A 128 38.46 -13.08 14.18
C ALA A 128 38.57 -14.60 14.33
N GLY A 129 37.41 -15.27 14.43
CA GLY A 129 37.35 -16.62 13.91
C GLY A 129 37.93 -16.56 12.49
N PRO A 130 38.76 -17.51 12.05
CA PRO A 130 39.03 -17.57 10.63
C PRO A 130 37.69 -17.74 9.91
N ASP A 131 37.49 -17.05 8.79
CA ASP A 131 36.36 -17.27 7.88
C ASP A 131 36.05 -18.77 7.82
N GLY A 132 34.86 -19.16 8.26
CA GLY A 132 34.52 -20.53 8.56
C GLY A 132 33.04 -20.71 8.86
N ASN A 133 32.48 -21.78 8.31
CA ASN A 133 31.07 -22.10 8.50
C ASN A 133 30.80 -22.52 9.96
N ASP A 134 30.11 -21.66 10.68
CA ASP A 134 29.80 -21.79 12.09
C ASP A 134 28.32 -22.14 12.34
N THR A 135 28.02 -22.50 13.58
CA THR A 135 26.65 -22.71 14.05
C THR A 135 26.49 -22.06 15.41
N LEU A 136 25.69 -21.01 15.46
CA LEU A 136 25.44 -20.17 16.63
C LEU A 136 23.99 -20.37 17.07
N LEU A 137 23.78 -20.53 18.38
CA LEU A 137 22.48 -20.76 19.00
C LEU A 137 22.37 -19.83 20.22
N GLY A 138 21.42 -18.89 20.21
CA GLY A 138 21.14 -17.97 21.32
C GLY A 138 20.43 -18.69 22.47
N GLY A 139 19.21 -19.17 22.22
CA GLY A 139 18.43 -19.95 23.16
C GLY A 139 17.28 -19.15 23.76
N GLU A 140 17.33 -18.88 25.07
CA GLU A 140 16.29 -18.08 25.75
C GLU A 140 16.89 -16.73 26.17
N GLY A 141 16.11 -15.66 25.99
CA GLY A 141 16.47 -14.28 26.27
C GLY A 141 17.07 -13.57 25.05
N ASP A 142 17.14 -12.24 25.11
CA ASP A 142 17.68 -11.40 24.04
C ASP A 142 19.18 -11.66 23.82
N ASP A 143 19.52 -12.23 22.66
CA ASP A 143 20.85 -12.64 22.26
C ASP A 143 21.42 -11.79 21.12
N ILE A 144 22.75 -11.82 20.94
CA ILE A 144 23.44 -11.17 19.82
C ILE A 144 24.38 -12.20 19.18
N LEU A 145 24.18 -12.47 17.89
CA LEU A 145 24.87 -13.50 17.11
C LEU A 145 25.55 -12.88 15.89
N TYR A 146 26.82 -13.20 15.65
CA TYR A 146 27.59 -12.76 14.49
C TYR A 146 28.20 -13.97 13.78
N GLY A 147 27.90 -14.17 12.49
CA GLY A 147 28.49 -15.21 11.62
C GLY A 147 29.89 -14.86 11.13
N GLU A 148 30.18 -13.55 11.00
CA GLU A 148 31.40 -13.02 10.40
C GLU A 148 31.56 -13.38 8.93
N GLY A 149 32.15 -14.53 8.61
CA GLY A 149 32.40 -14.92 7.24
C GLY A 149 32.44 -16.43 7.11
N GLY A 150 31.87 -16.97 6.04
CA GLY A 150 31.56 -18.39 5.94
C GLY A 150 30.07 -18.59 5.66
N ASN A 151 29.67 -19.84 5.42
CA ASN A 151 28.24 -20.13 5.30
C ASN A 151 27.74 -20.59 6.66
N ASP A 152 27.09 -19.69 7.39
CA ASP A 152 26.79 -19.86 8.81
C ASP A 152 25.35 -20.29 9.07
N ILE A 153 25.12 -20.86 10.25
CA ILE A 153 23.78 -21.14 10.78
C ILE A 153 23.60 -20.36 12.07
N LEU A 154 22.74 -19.34 12.06
CA LEU A 154 22.41 -18.53 13.24
C LEU A 154 20.97 -18.82 13.66
N ARG A 155 20.74 -19.01 14.97
CA ARG A 155 19.40 -19.17 15.55
C ARG A 155 19.27 -18.35 16.82
N GLY A 156 18.38 -17.37 16.84
CA GLY A 156 18.10 -16.53 18.00
C GLY A 156 17.44 -17.35 19.10
N GLY A 157 16.22 -17.82 18.85
CA GLY A 157 15.47 -18.67 19.76
C GLY A 157 14.25 -17.95 20.31
N SER A 158 14.25 -17.63 21.61
CA SER A 158 13.17 -16.84 22.21
C SER A 158 13.76 -15.60 22.85
N GLY A 159 13.16 -14.44 22.61
CA GLY A 159 13.72 -13.15 23.02
C GLY A 159 13.76 -12.23 21.81
N ASN A 160 14.14 -10.98 22.03
CA ASN A 160 14.34 -10.06 20.91
C ASN A 160 15.81 -10.11 20.53
N ASP A 161 16.13 -10.86 19.48
CA ASP A 161 17.49 -11.24 19.12
C ASP A 161 18.07 -10.34 18.02
N ILE A 162 19.40 -10.23 17.99
CA ILE A 162 20.15 -9.54 16.92
C ILE A 162 21.04 -10.58 16.21
N LEU A 163 20.79 -10.82 14.94
CA LEU A 163 21.51 -11.77 14.11
C LEU A 163 22.18 -11.04 12.94
N ASP A 164 23.47 -11.28 12.73
CA ASP A 164 24.25 -10.72 11.61
C ASP A 164 25.05 -11.85 10.94
N GLY A 165 24.74 -12.16 9.68
CA GLY A 165 25.31 -13.28 8.93
C GLY A 165 26.69 -12.98 8.36
N GLY A 166 26.95 -11.71 8.00
CA GLY A 166 28.22 -11.30 7.41
C GLY A 166 28.44 -11.79 5.97
N GLU A 167 29.62 -12.31 5.66
CA GLU A 167 29.94 -12.81 4.30
C GLU A 167 29.62 -14.30 4.13
N GLY A 168 28.94 -14.69 3.06
CA GLY A 168 28.70 -16.09 2.68
C GLY A 168 27.21 -16.42 2.60
N ASP A 169 26.88 -17.65 2.21
CA ASP A 169 25.47 -18.06 2.08
C ASP A 169 24.97 -18.57 3.44
N ASN A 170 24.25 -17.75 4.19
CA ASN A 170 23.85 -18.01 5.57
C ASN A 170 22.44 -18.61 5.69
N THR A 171 22.19 -19.27 6.81
CA THR A 171 20.84 -19.70 7.21
C THR A 171 20.53 -19.13 8.58
N MET A 172 19.51 -18.30 8.66
CA MET A 172 19.18 -17.50 9.85
C MET A 172 17.72 -17.72 10.25
N ASP A 173 17.47 -17.76 11.55
CA ASP A 173 16.17 -18.04 12.17
C ASP A 173 16.10 -17.20 13.45
N GLY A 174 15.33 -16.11 13.45
CA GLY A 174 15.15 -15.22 14.60
C GLY A 174 14.45 -15.97 15.72
N GLY A 175 13.26 -16.50 15.42
CA GLY A 175 12.55 -17.44 16.27
C GLY A 175 11.27 -16.84 16.83
N SER A 176 11.31 -16.30 18.06
CA SER A 176 10.12 -15.69 18.66
C SER A 176 10.51 -14.47 19.48
N GLY A 177 9.78 -13.37 19.30
CA GLY A 177 10.14 -12.06 19.80
C GLY A 177 10.38 -11.13 18.61
N ASP A 178 10.63 -9.85 18.89
CA ASP A 178 10.87 -8.88 17.81
C ASP A 178 12.36 -8.93 17.46
N ASP A 179 12.71 -9.60 16.37
CA ASP A 179 14.09 -9.89 15.99
C ASP A 179 14.64 -8.85 15.00
N THR A 180 15.96 -8.65 15.01
CA THR A 180 16.67 -7.85 14.01
C THR A 180 17.68 -8.74 13.30
N ILE A 181 17.49 -8.97 12.01
CA ILE A 181 18.30 -9.90 11.22
C ILE A 181 18.93 -9.18 10.03
N THR A 182 20.24 -9.35 9.86
CA THR A 182 20.99 -8.88 8.68
C THR A 182 21.67 -10.08 8.03
N GLY A 183 21.33 -10.39 6.78
CA GLY A 183 21.95 -11.48 6.00
C GLY A 183 23.40 -11.17 5.66
N GLY A 184 23.62 -10.00 5.05
CA GLY A 184 24.94 -9.47 4.76
C GLY A 184 25.26 -9.59 3.28
N SER A 185 26.22 -10.45 2.89
CA SER A 185 26.51 -10.69 1.48
C SER A 185 26.55 -12.18 1.19
N GLY A 186 26.05 -12.62 0.05
CA GLY A 186 25.88 -14.02 -0.27
C GLY A 186 24.42 -14.32 -0.50
N LYS A 187 24.08 -15.57 -0.84
CA LYS A 187 22.69 -16.00 -0.97
C LYS A 187 22.21 -16.49 0.38
N ASP A 188 21.49 -15.64 1.11
CA ASP A 188 21.02 -15.91 2.45
C ASP A 188 19.63 -16.57 2.43
N THR A 189 19.34 -17.31 3.50
CA THR A 189 18.02 -17.88 3.79
C THR A 189 17.65 -17.43 5.18
N ILE A 190 16.68 -16.52 5.27
CA ILE A 190 16.30 -15.84 6.50
C ILE A 190 14.86 -16.20 6.83
N THR A 191 14.64 -16.63 8.06
CA THR A 191 13.31 -16.74 8.66
C THR A 191 13.24 -15.77 9.83
N GLY A 192 12.27 -14.84 9.80
CA GLY A 192 12.02 -13.89 10.88
C GLY A 192 11.62 -14.65 12.15
N GLY A 193 10.38 -15.15 12.16
CA GLY A 193 9.91 -15.90 13.30
C GLY A 193 8.48 -15.53 13.63
N SER A 194 8.24 -15.03 14.83
CA SER A 194 6.95 -14.51 15.24
C SER A 194 7.22 -13.32 16.12
N GLY A 195 6.43 -12.26 16.02
CA GLY A 195 6.78 -10.95 16.53
C GLY A 195 7.13 -10.02 15.38
N ASN A 196 7.33 -8.75 15.70
CA ASN A 196 7.55 -7.73 14.69
C ASN A 196 9.02 -7.72 14.30
N ASP A 197 9.38 -8.38 13.21
CA ASP A 197 10.75 -8.57 12.81
C ASP A 197 11.25 -7.43 11.91
N THR A 198 12.54 -7.15 11.98
CA THR A 198 13.23 -6.27 11.03
C THR A 198 14.31 -7.07 10.32
N VAL A 199 14.15 -7.27 9.02
CA VAL A 199 15.04 -8.09 8.19
C VAL A 199 15.68 -7.24 7.08
N ASP A 200 17.00 -7.38 6.91
CA ASP A 200 17.78 -6.82 5.80
C ASP A 200 18.56 -7.97 5.16
N GLY A 201 18.19 -8.39 3.94
CA GLY A 201 18.87 -9.46 3.19
C GLY A 201 20.31 -9.08 2.86
N GLY A 202 20.46 -7.88 2.30
CA GLY A 202 21.76 -7.26 2.06
C GLY A 202 22.16 -7.38 0.59
N ALA A 203 23.12 -8.24 0.25
CA ALA A 203 23.59 -8.37 -1.12
C ALA A 203 23.69 -9.84 -1.55
N GLY A 204 22.96 -10.22 -2.59
CA GLY A 204 22.87 -11.56 -3.13
C GLY A 204 21.42 -11.90 -3.42
N ASP A 205 21.17 -13.04 -4.07
CA ASP A 205 19.79 -13.45 -4.33
C ASP A 205 19.24 -14.12 -3.07
N ASP A 206 18.50 -13.42 -2.22
CA ASP A 206 18.09 -13.88 -0.90
C ASP A 206 16.71 -14.56 -0.89
N TYR A 207 16.46 -15.35 0.15
CA TYR A 207 15.13 -15.87 0.47
C TYR A 207 14.78 -15.41 1.88
N ILE A 208 13.76 -14.57 2.00
CA ILE A 208 13.30 -13.97 3.24
C ILE A 208 11.84 -14.39 3.46
N ASP A 209 11.58 -14.97 4.62
CA ASP A 209 10.27 -15.49 5.00
C ASP A 209 9.99 -15.06 6.45
N THR A 210 9.21 -14.00 6.60
CA THR A 210 8.81 -13.48 7.92
C THR A 210 7.38 -13.85 8.28
N SER A 211 6.65 -14.52 7.36
CA SER A 211 5.27 -15.01 7.53
C SER A 211 4.95 -15.87 8.77
N GLY A 212 5.99 -16.25 9.50
CA GLY A 212 5.94 -16.91 10.78
C GLY A 212 5.23 -18.26 10.84
N PRO A 213 5.22 -18.90 12.02
CA PRO A 213 4.55 -20.17 12.22
C PRO A 213 3.03 -20.00 12.40
N ASN A 214 2.37 -19.20 11.55
CA ASN A 214 1.04 -19.47 10.99
C ASN A 214 -0.02 -20.02 12.00
N ILE A 215 -0.26 -19.33 13.13
CA ILE A 215 -1.35 -19.67 14.06
C ILE A 215 -2.28 -18.51 14.44
N SER A 216 -2.05 -17.28 13.95
CA SER A 216 -3.02 -16.19 14.07
C SER A 216 -3.47 -15.59 12.73
N ALA A 217 -2.67 -15.60 11.66
CA ALA A 217 -3.03 -15.18 10.30
C ALA A 217 -4.53 -15.11 9.99
N LEU A 218 -5.10 -13.97 10.34
CA LEU A 218 -6.48 -13.58 10.18
C LEU A 218 -6.43 -12.15 9.69
N PRO A 219 -7.28 -11.76 8.74
CA PRO A 219 -7.33 -10.37 8.34
C PRO A 219 -7.80 -9.50 9.51
N ASP A 220 -7.22 -8.32 9.67
CA ASP A 220 -7.50 -7.25 10.63
C ASP A 220 -8.99 -6.96 10.77
N ARG A 221 -9.66 -6.93 9.62
CA ARG A 221 -11.08 -6.61 9.51
C ARG A 221 -11.98 -7.83 9.71
N GLY A 222 -11.43 -9.02 9.49
CA GLY A 222 -12.19 -10.26 9.36
C GLY A 222 -13.08 -10.27 8.12
N PHE A 223 -13.73 -11.40 7.88
CA PHE A 223 -14.68 -11.53 6.78
C PHE A 223 -16.00 -12.15 7.27
N PRO A 224 -17.17 -11.52 7.03
CA PRO A 224 -18.45 -12.05 7.51
C PRO A 224 -18.81 -13.36 6.79
N SER A 225 -19.82 -14.08 7.31
CA SER A 225 -20.24 -15.34 6.69
C SER A 225 -20.85 -15.07 5.31
N TYR A 226 -20.27 -15.63 4.26
CA TYR A 226 -20.69 -15.42 2.88
C TYR A 226 -21.08 -16.72 2.18
N ASN A 227 -22.21 -16.75 1.47
CA ASN A 227 -22.67 -17.90 0.67
C ASN A 227 -22.59 -19.30 1.33
N GLY A 228 -22.81 -19.38 2.64
CA GLY A 228 -22.74 -20.63 3.40
C GLY A 228 -21.33 -21.02 3.90
N LEU A 229 -20.33 -20.18 3.62
CA LEU A 229 -19.04 -20.18 4.29
C LEU A 229 -19.17 -19.56 5.69
N PRO A 230 -18.44 -20.09 6.69
CA PRO A 230 -18.39 -19.47 8.01
C PRO A 230 -17.68 -18.11 7.94
N ALA A 231 -17.98 -17.21 8.87
CA ALA A 231 -17.24 -15.97 9.02
C ALA A 231 -15.78 -16.26 9.43
N ILE A 232 -14.85 -15.50 8.86
CA ILE A 232 -13.47 -15.37 9.31
C ILE A 232 -13.46 -14.27 10.40
N PRO A 233 -13.04 -14.57 11.63
CA PRO A 233 -12.93 -13.55 12.66
C PRO A 233 -11.85 -12.53 12.29
N ALA A 234 -12.05 -11.28 12.70
CA ALA A 234 -10.98 -10.28 12.69
C ALA A 234 -9.82 -10.71 13.58
N ASP A 235 -8.59 -10.31 13.23
CA ASP A 235 -7.47 -10.41 14.15
C ASP A 235 -7.75 -9.61 15.44
N ALA A 236 -7.34 -10.18 16.57
CA ALA A 236 -7.47 -9.57 17.88
C ALA A 236 -6.29 -8.65 18.24
N ASP A 237 -5.15 -8.77 17.56
CA ASP A 237 -3.92 -8.03 17.80
C ASP A 237 -3.23 -7.65 16.46
N PRO A 238 -3.74 -6.62 15.75
CA PRO A 238 -3.42 -6.27 14.35
C PRO A 238 -2.00 -5.69 14.12
N ASN A 239 -1.07 -5.96 15.03
CA ASN A 239 0.28 -5.39 15.06
C ASN A 239 1.30 -6.32 15.74
N ASN A 240 0.98 -7.61 15.90
CA ASN A 240 1.81 -8.56 16.63
C ASN A 240 2.80 -9.34 15.76
N ASP A 241 2.70 -9.20 14.45
CA ASP A 241 3.58 -9.77 13.43
C ASP A 241 3.93 -8.73 12.35
N ARG A 242 3.83 -7.43 12.68
CA ARG A 242 4.13 -6.35 11.74
C ARG A 242 5.63 -6.29 11.43
N ASP A 243 5.99 -6.72 10.25
CA ASP A 243 7.36 -6.86 9.80
C ASP A 243 7.85 -5.64 8.99
N THR A 244 9.17 -5.53 8.94
CA THR A 244 9.87 -4.60 8.04
C THR A 244 10.97 -5.35 7.32
N VAL A 245 10.83 -5.51 6.01
CA VAL A 245 11.75 -6.30 5.18
C VAL A 245 12.42 -5.42 4.12
N TYR A 246 13.74 -5.51 4.06
CA TYR A 246 14.57 -4.98 2.98
C TYR A 246 15.25 -6.16 2.27
N GLY A 247 15.00 -6.34 0.97
CA GLY A 247 15.68 -7.36 0.15
C GLY A 247 17.14 -7.01 -0.05
N GLY A 248 17.38 -5.88 -0.72
CA GLY A 248 18.72 -5.31 -0.91
C GLY A 248 19.19 -5.41 -2.36
N ASP A 249 20.47 -5.72 -2.60
CA ASP A 249 21.00 -5.93 -3.94
C ASP A 249 20.85 -7.42 -4.33
N GLY A 250 20.06 -7.77 -5.33
CA GLY A 250 19.93 -9.15 -5.82
C GLY A 250 18.54 -9.45 -6.34
N ASN A 251 18.30 -10.69 -6.78
CA ASN A 251 16.95 -11.12 -7.11
C ASN A 251 16.39 -11.90 -5.92
N ASP A 252 15.63 -11.20 -5.10
CA ASP A 252 15.18 -11.69 -3.81
C ASP A 252 13.82 -12.38 -3.92
N THR A 253 13.55 -13.25 -2.96
CA THR A 253 12.21 -13.78 -2.73
C THR A 253 11.80 -13.41 -1.33
N ILE A 254 10.80 -12.56 -1.22
CA ILE A 254 10.28 -12.02 0.03
C ILE A 254 8.85 -12.52 0.20
N ILE A 255 8.57 -13.06 1.38
CA ILE A 255 7.25 -13.53 1.78
C ILE A 255 7.02 -13.02 3.20
N THR A 256 6.01 -12.19 3.36
CA THR A 256 5.56 -11.70 4.66
C THR A 256 4.22 -12.34 5.03
N GLY A 257 3.56 -11.84 6.08
CA GLY A 257 2.64 -12.62 6.88
C GLY A 257 1.26 -12.04 7.00
N ASP A 258 0.81 -11.93 8.25
CA ASP A 258 -0.34 -11.17 8.69
C ASP A 258 0.10 -9.84 9.31
N ASP A 259 -0.80 -8.86 9.32
CA ASP A 259 -0.59 -7.45 9.70
C ASP A 259 0.00 -6.55 8.59
N GLU A 260 -0.16 -5.22 8.78
CA GLU A 260 0.26 -4.14 7.86
C GLU A 260 1.79 -4.06 7.69
N ASP A 261 2.37 -4.87 6.79
CA ASP A 261 3.81 -5.04 6.61
C ASP A 261 4.44 -3.92 5.76
N TYR A 262 5.75 -3.72 5.94
CA TYR A 262 6.55 -2.85 5.06
C TYR A 262 7.61 -3.66 4.34
N ILE A 263 7.60 -3.61 3.01
CA ILE A 263 8.53 -4.33 2.14
C ILE A 263 9.22 -3.36 1.18
N ASP A 264 10.54 -3.49 1.05
CA ASP A 264 11.37 -2.82 0.05
C ASP A 264 12.27 -3.87 -0.62
N GLY A 265 11.95 -4.29 -1.84
CA GLY A 265 12.67 -5.30 -2.62
C GLY A 265 14.11 -4.87 -2.89
N GLY A 266 14.28 -3.64 -3.38
CA GLY A 266 15.58 -3.01 -3.55
C GLY A 266 16.04 -3.07 -5.01
N ALA A 267 17.10 -3.82 -5.30
CA ALA A 267 17.74 -3.81 -6.61
C ALA A 267 17.94 -5.21 -7.18
N GLY A 268 17.11 -5.58 -8.14
CA GLY A 268 17.17 -6.76 -8.96
C GLY A 268 15.76 -7.16 -9.34
N ASN A 269 15.57 -8.36 -9.88
CA ASN A 269 14.24 -8.80 -10.27
C ASN A 269 13.63 -9.60 -9.11
N ASP A 270 12.90 -8.92 -8.25
CA ASP A 270 12.43 -9.45 -6.99
C ASP A 270 11.10 -10.17 -7.14
N LYS A 271 10.86 -11.11 -6.23
CA LYS A 271 9.56 -11.77 -6.08
C LYS A 271 9.02 -11.49 -4.69
N ILE A 272 7.93 -10.76 -4.62
CA ILE A 272 7.32 -10.29 -3.37
C ILE A 272 5.89 -10.84 -3.24
N ASP A 273 5.54 -11.23 -2.03
CA ASP A 273 4.21 -11.70 -1.60
C ASP A 273 3.95 -11.05 -0.23
N GLY A 274 3.09 -10.01 -0.20
CA GLY A 274 2.77 -9.21 1.00
C GLY A 274 1.94 -9.98 2.02
N GLY A 275 0.96 -10.75 1.54
CA GLY A 275 0.26 -11.71 2.38
C GLY A 275 -1.14 -11.23 2.74
N LEU A 276 -1.41 -10.98 4.01
CA LEU A 276 -2.70 -10.51 4.49
C LEU A 276 -2.55 -9.13 5.12
N ASP A 277 -3.62 -8.36 5.01
CA ASP A 277 -3.78 -6.99 5.52
C ASP A 277 -3.14 -5.92 4.64
N ASP A 278 -3.33 -4.65 5.02
CA ASP A 278 -3.03 -3.50 4.17
C ASP A 278 -1.50 -3.27 4.08
N ASP A 279 -0.83 -3.83 3.09
CA ASP A 279 0.63 -3.81 3.00
C ASP A 279 1.18 -2.56 2.30
N THR A 280 2.43 -2.20 2.62
CA THR A 280 3.21 -1.22 1.85
C THR A 280 4.38 -1.91 1.17
N ILE A 281 4.35 -1.94 -0.17
CA ILE A 281 5.34 -2.65 -0.98
C ILE A 281 6.05 -1.69 -1.94
N LEU A 282 7.38 -1.68 -1.90
CA LEU A 282 8.25 -1.04 -2.89
C LEU A 282 9.04 -2.14 -3.62
N GLY A 283 8.85 -2.30 -4.93
CA GLY A 283 9.60 -3.25 -5.77
C GLY A 283 11.06 -2.81 -5.89
N GLY A 284 11.27 -1.62 -6.42
CA GLY A 284 12.58 -0.96 -6.43
C GLY A 284 13.13 -0.83 -7.84
N SER A 285 14.17 -1.55 -8.20
CA SER A 285 14.73 -1.52 -9.55
C SER A 285 14.96 -2.91 -10.10
N GLY A 286 14.55 -3.17 -11.32
CA GLY A 286 14.58 -4.49 -11.96
C GLY A 286 13.18 -4.87 -12.40
N ASP A 287 13.02 -5.98 -13.13
CA ASP A 287 11.68 -6.41 -13.53
C ASP A 287 11.09 -7.29 -12.41
N ASP A 288 10.21 -6.72 -11.59
CA ASP A 288 9.70 -7.30 -10.34
C ASP A 288 8.39 -8.08 -10.55
N TYR A 289 8.14 -9.01 -9.65
CA TYR A 289 6.89 -9.76 -9.55
C TYR A 289 6.30 -9.58 -8.16
N ILE A 290 5.20 -8.84 -8.07
CA ILE A 290 4.60 -8.42 -6.80
C ILE A 290 3.18 -8.99 -6.69
N ILE A 291 2.87 -9.55 -5.54
CA ILE A 291 1.52 -9.87 -5.09
C ILE A 291 1.32 -9.05 -3.81
N GLY A 292 0.31 -8.17 -3.79
CA GLY A 292 -0.14 -7.47 -2.59
C GLY A 292 -0.69 -8.48 -1.60
N GLY A 293 -1.85 -9.04 -1.92
CA GLY A 293 -2.41 -10.14 -1.15
C GLY A 293 -3.90 -9.97 -0.90
N GLU A 294 -4.31 -10.05 0.35
CA GLU A 294 -5.64 -9.62 0.79
C GLU A 294 -5.45 -8.35 1.61
N GLY A 295 -6.25 -7.32 1.43
CA GLY A 295 -6.01 -6.03 2.09
C GLY A 295 -6.11 -4.88 1.09
N SER A 296 -6.11 -3.66 1.58
CA SER A 296 -6.03 -2.45 0.75
C SER A 296 -4.57 -1.99 0.68
N ASP A 297 -3.85 -2.46 -0.32
CA ASP A 297 -2.41 -2.37 -0.41
C ASP A 297 -1.94 -1.06 -1.07
N SER A 298 -0.73 -0.62 -0.69
CA SER A 298 -0.01 0.48 -1.33
C SER A 298 1.25 -0.06 -2.00
N ILE A 299 1.22 -0.18 -3.33
CA ILE A 299 2.30 -0.81 -4.11
C ILE A 299 2.95 0.19 -5.08
N ASP A 300 4.29 0.24 -5.10
CA ASP A 300 5.11 0.97 -6.08
C ASP A 300 6.12 0.00 -6.71
N GLY A 301 5.96 -0.31 -8.00
CA GLY A 301 6.83 -1.21 -8.76
C GLY A 301 8.26 -0.66 -8.91
N GLY A 302 8.38 0.62 -9.24
CA GLY A 302 9.66 1.33 -9.32
C GLY A 302 10.24 1.41 -10.73
N GLU A 303 11.50 1.03 -10.94
CA GLU A 303 12.14 1.02 -12.27
C GLU A 303 12.15 -0.39 -12.85
N GLY A 304 11.51 -0.66 -13.98
CA GLY A 304 11.50 -2.00 -14.56
C GLY A 304 10.28 -2.27 -15.40
N ASN A 305 10.13 -3.50 -15.89
CA ASN A 305 8.86 -3.94 -16.46
C ASN A 305 8.23 -4.91 -15.46
N ASP A 306 7.40 -4.36 -14.59
CA ASP A 306 6.92 -5.06 -13.42
C ASP A 306 5.63 -5.81 -13.72
N THR A 307 5.38 -6.87 -12.95
CA THR A 307 4.09 -7.55 -12.94
C THR A 307 3.52 -7.50 -11.53
N ILE A 308 2.42 -6.75 -11.38
CA ILE A 308 1.83 -6.43 -10.09
C ILE A 308 0.40 -6.96 -10.05
N TYR A 309 0.09 -7.68 -8.99
CA TYR A 309 -1.26 -8.10 -8.61
C TYR A 309 -1.59 -7.39 -7.29
N GLY A 310 -2.64 -6.58 -7.26
CA GLY A 310 -3.17 -5.99 -6.04
C GLY A 310 -3.65 -7.09 -5.10
N GLY A 311 -4.67 -7.82 -5.54
CA GLY A 311 -5.12 -9.03 -4.85
C GLY A 311 -4.23 -10.28 -4.99
N LEU A 312 -4.82 -11.45 -4.70
CA LEU A 312 -4.16 -12.76 -4.79
C LEU A 312 -3.54 -13.07 -6.17
N GLY A 313 -2.35 -13.69 -6.16
CA GLY A 313 -1.66 -14.06 -7.39
C GLY A 313 -2.37 -15.16 -8.24
N PRO A 314 -2.03 -15.29 -9.54
CA PRO A 314 -2.75 -16.12 -10.53
C PRO A 314 -2.73 -17.64 -10.28
N VAL A 315 -1.95 -18.11 -9.31
CA VAL A 315 -1.88 -19.52 -8.89
C VAL A 315 -3.06 -19.89 -7.98
N LEU A 316 -3.53 -18.92 -7.19
CA LEU A 316 -4.71 -19.00 -6.35
C LEU A 316 -5.66 -17.89 -6.82
N PRO A 317 -6.28 -18.04 -8.01
CA PRO A 317 -7.22 -17.04 -8.49
C PRO A 317 -8.31 -16.90 -7.44
N ASP A 318 -8.58 -15.67 -7.06
CA ASP A 318 -9.53 -15.43 -6.02
C ASP A 318 -10.91 -15.99 -6.45
N ALA A 319 -11.47 -16.80 -5.56
CA ALA A 319 -12.79 -17.37 -5.72
C ALA A 319 -13.87 -16.47 -5.10
N LEU A 320 -13.44 -15.35 -4.52
CA LEU A 320 -14.20 -14.34 -3.82
C LEU A 320 -14.24 -12.98 -4.53
N ASN A 321 -13.69 -12.84 -5.75
CA ASN A 321 -14.05 -11.75 -6.68
C ASN A 321 -15.58 -11.60 -6.78
N ILE A 322 -16.15 -10.72 -5.97
CA ILE A 322 -17.59 -10.60 -5.72
C ILE A 322 -18.03 -9.16 -5.90
N ARG A 323 -18.83 -8.93 -6.94
CA ARG A 323 -19.38 -7.60 -7.20
C ARG A 323 -20.10 -7.01 -5.98
N ASP A 324 -19.86 -5.73 -5.78
CA ASP A 324 -20.47 -4.93 -4.72
C ASP A 324 -21.99 -4.79 -4.89
N ASP A 325 -22.44 -4.79 -6.14
CA ASP A 325 -23.85 -4.61 -6.51
C ASP A 325 -24.68 -5.92 -6.46
N GLY A 326 -24.02 -7.07 -6.36
CA GLY A 326 -24.64 -8.40 -6.35
C GLY A 326 -25.37 -8.76 -7.65
N SER A 327 -24.94 -8.23 -8.80
CA SER A 327 -25.57 -8.47 -10.10
C SER A 327 -25.42 -9.92 -10.61
N ASP A 328 -24.36 -10.63 -10.22
CA ASP A 328 -24.10 -12.03 -10.58
C ASP A 328 -24.07 -13.00 -9.37
N GLY A 329 -24.29 -12.48 -8.15
CA GLY A 329 -24.22 -13.22 -6.90
C GLY A 329 -24.81 -12.47 -5.71
N PRO A 330 -24.60 -12.94 -4.46
CA PRO A 330 -24.73 -12.08 -3.29
C PRO A 330 -23.69 -10.95 -3.36
N SER A 331 -24.10 -9.72 -3.04
CA SER A 331 -23.19 -8.55 -2.98
C SER A 331 -22.04 -8.77 -2.00
N ASP A 332 -20.90 -8.13 -2.24
CA ASP A 332 -19.82 -8.05 -1.27
C ASP A 332 -20.37 -7.54 0.09
N PRO A 333 -20.15 -8.26 1.19
CA PRO A 333 -20.47 -7.77 2.51
C PRO A 333 -19.48 -6.75 3.11
N VAL A 334 -18.30 -6.55 2.52
CA VAL A 334 -17.19 -5.67 2.91
C VAL A 334 -16.56 -5.05 1.65
N THR A 335 -17.13 -3.93 1.20
CA THR A 335 -16.89 -3.27 -0.09
C THR A 335 -15.59 -2.47 -0.18
N ASP A 336 -14.64 -2.76 0.70
CA ASP A 336 -13.52 -1.86 0.99
C ASP A 336 -12.34 -2.59 1.60
N ASN A 337 -12.18 -3.89 1.36
CA ASN A 337 -11.08 -4.70 1.90
C ASN A 337 -10.06 -5.15 0.85
N GLY A 338 -10.17 -4.66 -0.37
CA GLY A 338 -9.29 -4.88 -1.51
C GLY A 338 -9.01 -3.60 -2.31
N MET A 339 -9.35 -2.41 -1.79
CA MET A 339 -9.13 -1.14 -2.52
C MET A 339 -7.63 -0.80 -2.58
N ASP A 340 -6.97 -1.19 -3.66
CA ASP A 340 -5.53 -1.03 -3.82
C ASP A 340 -5.14 0.30 -4.46
N VAL A 341 -3.96 0.78 -4.11
CA VAL A 341 -3.29 1.90 -4.80
C VAL A 341 -1.97 1.40 -5.37
N ILE A 342 -1.91 1.29 -6.69
CA ILE A 342 -0.79 0.67 -7.39
C ILE A 342 -0.15 1.66 -8.38
N HIS A 343 1.15 1.85 -8.24
CA HIS A 343 2.02 2.57 -9.17
C HIS A 343 2.95 1.56 -9.88
N GLY A 344 2.90 1.49 -11.21
CA GLY A 344 3.84 0.70 -12.02
C GLY A 344 5.24 1.30 -11.99
N GLY A 345 5.32 2.62 -12.15
CA GLY A 345 6.57 3.35 -12.11
C GLY A 345 7.14 3.59 -13.51
N ALA A 346 8.37 3.15 -13.77
CA ALA A 346 9.07 3.42 -15.01
C ALA A 346 9.42 2.14 -15.77
N GLY A 347 8.82 1.97 -16.94
CA GLY A 347 9.01 0.86 -17.86
C GLY A 347 7.64 0.37 -18.32
N ASN A 348 7.57 -0.83 -18.88
CA ASN A 348 6.31 -1.31 -19.46
C ASN A 348 5.68 -2.34 -18.51
N ASP A 349 4.78 -1.86 -17.67
CA ASP A 349 4.28 -2.60 -16.53
C ASP A 349 2.98 -3.35 -16.86
N ARG A 350 2.69 -4.35 -16.02
CA ARG A 350 1.45 -5.12 -16.10
C ARG A 350 0.80 -5.19 -14.73
N ILE A 351 -0.29 -4.46 -14.59
CA ILE A 351 -0.98 -4.23 -13.33
C ILE A 351 -2.38 -4.83 -13.39
N TYR A 352 -2.80 -5.50 -12.32
CA TYR A 352 -4.14 -6.03 -12.13
C TYR A 352 -4.64 -5.62 -10.73
N GLY A 353 -5.73 -4.85 -10.67
CA GLY A 353 -6.39 -4.48 -9.41
C GLY A 353 -7.09 -5.67 -8.76
N GLN A 354 -8.06 -6.22 -9.50
CA GLN A 354 -8.86 -7.43 -9.26
C GLN A 354 -10.27 -7.17 -8.71
N ASP A 355 -10.46 -6.93 -7.42
CA ASP A 355 -11.76 -6.81 -6.76
C ASP A 355 -11.74 -5.55 -5.88
N ASP A 356 -12.91 -4.96 -5.60
CA ASP A 356 -13.07 -3.63 -4.98
C ASP A 356 -12.57 -2.45 -5.84
N ASP A 357 -12.91 -1.22 -5.43
CA ASP A 357 -12.62 0.02 -6.16
C ASP A 357 -11.10 0.36 -6.17
N ASP A 358 -10.37 -0.06 -7.20
CA ASP A 358 -8.91 0.11 -7.27
C ASP A 358 -8.48 1.45 -7.91
N THR A 359 -7.28 1.90 -7.55
CA THR A 359 -6.61 3.03 -8.22
C THR A 359 -5.27 2.61 -8.81
N LEU A 360 -5.19 2.55 -10.13
CA LEU A 360 -4.03 2.06 -10.88
C LEU A 360 -3.35 3.17 -11.68
N TYR A 361 -2.02 3.27 -11.55
CA TYR A 361 -1.17 4.19 -12.30
C TYR A 361 -0.11 3.40 -13.08
N GLY A 362 -0.11 3.48 -14.42
CA GLY A 362 0.97 2.95 -15.27
C GLY A 362 2.24 3.80 -15.18
N ASP A 363 2.06 5.10 -14.97
CA ASP A 363 3.14 6.09 -14.89
C ASP A 363 3.94 6.26 -16.18
N ALA A 364 5.08 5.61 -16.39
CA ALA A 364 5.96 5.89 -17.53
C ALA A 364 6.40 4.65 -18.30
N GLY A 365 5.64 4.27 -19.31
CA GLY A 365 6.06 3.41 -20.42
C GLY A 365 4.85 2.97 -21.22
N ASP A 366 4.95 1.87 -21.98
CA ASP A 366 3.77 1.32 -22.65
C ASP A 366 3.15 0.24 -21.73
N ASP A 367 2.16 0.64 -20.92
CA ASP A 367 1.66 -0.16 -19.78
C ASP A 367 0.39 -0.95 -20.10
N TYR A 368 0.12 -1.98 -19.32
CA TYR A 368 -1.16 -2.70 -19.30
C TYR A 368 -1.78 -2.63 -17.90
N LEU A 369 -2.97 -2.05 -17.81
CA LEU A 369 -3.75 -1.92 -16.58
C LEU A 369 -5.10 -2.63 -16.76
N ASP A 370 -5.48 -3.42 -15.76
CA ASP A 370 -6.73 -4.17 -15.70
C ASP A 370 -7.34 -3.89 -14.32
N GLY A 371 -8.42 -3.10 -14.29
CA GLY A 371 -9.13 -2.76 -13.05
C GLY A 371 -9.72 -4.01 -12.42
N GLY A 372 -10.62 -4.65 -13.16
CA GLY A 372 -11.16 -5.95 -12.80
C GLY A 372 -12.65 -5.85 -12.51
N ILE A 373 -13.00 -5.81 -11.23
CA ILE A 373 -14.37 -5.76 -10.73
C ILE A 373 -14.53 -4.56 -9.81
N ASP A 374 -15.70 -3.93 -9.92
CA ASP A 374 -16.15 -2.74 -9.19
C ASP A 374 -15.58 -1.43 -9.76
N ASP A 375 -15.83 -0.29 -9.11
CA ASP A 375 -15.68 1.01 -9.77
C ASP A 375 -14.20 1.47 -9.76
N ASP A 376 -13.46 1.12 -10.81
CA ASP A 376 -12.02 1.33 -10.86
C ASP A 376 -11.61 2.71 -11.41
N THR A 377 -10.41 3.16 -11.02
CA THR A 377 -9.78 4.35 -11.60
C THR A 377 -8.39 4.03 -12.17
N LEU A 378 -8.25 4.13 -13.49
CA LEU A 378 -7.02 3.79 -14.23
C LEU A 378 -6.40 5.02 -14.89
N TYR A 379 -5.08 5.19 -14.69
CA TYR A 379 -4.26 6.24 -15.30
C TYR A 379 -3.09 5.61 -16.09
N GLY A 380 -3.10 5.75 -17.42
CA GLY A 380 -2.03 5.24 -18.30
C GLY A 380 -0.70 5.96 -18.08
N GLY A 381 -0.70 7.29 -18.22
CA GLY A 381 0.50 8.10 -17.98
C GLY A 381 1.26 8.46 -19.26
N GLU A 382 2.57 8.23 -19.31
CA GLU A 382 3.44 8.51 -20.47
C GLU A 382 3.73 7.24 -21.29
N GLY A 383 3.06 7.05 -22.42
CA GLY A 383 3.40 6.02 -23.40
C GLY A 383 2.17 5.53 -24.12
N ASN A 384 2.20 4.37 -24.78
CA ASN A 384 1.04 3.83 -25.47
C ASN A 384 0.42 2.73 -24.62
N ASP A 385 -0.56 3.11 -23.82
CA ASP A 385 -1.05 2.26 -22.75
C ASP A 385 -2.26 1.43 -23.19
N HIS A 386 -2.50 0.32 -22.49
CA HIS A 386 -3.69 -0.51 -22.62
C HIS A 386 -4.41 -0.56 -21.28
N LEU A 387 -5.54 0.14 -21.18
CA LEU A 387 -6.38 0.21 -19.99
C LEU A 387 -7.64 -0.63 -20.24
N VAL A 388 -7.95 -1.52 -19.31
CA VAL A 388 -9.17 -2.33 -19.26
C VAL A 388 -9.86 -2.00 -17.94
N GLY A 389 -11.04 -1.37 -17.97
CA GLY A 389 -11.82 -1.09 -16.76
C GLY A 389 -12.34 -2.39 -16.16
N GLY A 390 -13.23 -3.07 -16.90
CA GLY A 390 -13.69 -4.40 -16.54
C GLY A 390 -15.18 -4.38 -16.24
N GLN A 391 -15.54 -4.60 -14.99
CA GLN A 391 -16.91 -4.54 -14.52
C GLN A 391 -17.00 -3.38 -13.55
N GLY A 392 -18.00 -2.50 -13.65
CA GLY A 392 -18.12 -1.36 -12.75
C GLY A 392 -18.35 -0.08 -13.53
N ASP A 393 -18.67 1.02 -12.85
CA ASP A 393 -18.70 2.34 -13.47
C ASP A 393 -17.27 2.93 -13.50
N ASP A 394 -16.45 2.49 -14.45
CA ASP A 394 -15.00 2.75 -14.44
C ASP A 394 -14.61 4.16 -14.91
N ARG A 395 -13.44 4.62 -14.46
CA ARG A 395 -12.81 5.86 -14.92
C ARG A 395 -11.44 5.61 -15.54
N LEU A 396 -11.34 5.81 -16.86
CA LEU A 396 -10.11 5.60 -17.62
C LEU A 396 -9.50 6.91 -18.13
N ASP A 397 -8.21 7.11 -17.84
CA ASP A 397 -7.40 8.26 -18.23
C ASP A 397 -6.17 7.80 -19.02
N GLY A 398 -6.20 7.95 -20.34
CA GLY A 398 -5.10 7.51 -21.21
C GLY A 398 -3.80 8.32 -21.09
N GLY A 399 -3.80 9.48 -20.45
CA GLY A 399 -2.57 10.27 -20.32
C GLY A 399 -2.03 10.80 -21.66
N THR A 400 -0.77 10.50 -21.99
CA THR A 400 -0.12 10.94 -23.23
C THR A 400 0.37 9.76 -24.06
N GLY A 401 -0.11 9.68 -25.30
CA GLY A 401 0.40 8.72 -26.26
C GLY A 401 -0.67 8.30 -27.24
N ASN A 402 -0.65 7.03 -27.66
CA ASN A 402 -1.75 6.46 -28.45
C ASN A 402 -2.30 5.26 -27.68
N ASP A 403 -3.34 5.54 -26.92
CA ASP A 403 -3.77 4.63 -25.86
C ASP A 403 -4.94 3.77 -26.34
N LEU A 404 -5.04 2.56 -25.80
CA LEU A 404 -6.18 1.66 -25.97
C LEU A 404 -6.94 1.62 -24.65
N MET A 405 -8.15 2.16 -24.63
CA MET A 405 -9.03 2.14 -23.47
C MET A 405 -10.25 1.28 -23.78
N GLU A 406 -10.49 0.27 -22.94
CA GLU A 406 -11.64 -0.62 -22.98
C GLU A 406 -12.39 -0.46 -21.66
N GLY A 407 -13.61 0.09 -21.69
CA GLY A 407 -14.42 0.30 -20.49
C GLY A 407 -14.91 -1.03 -19.93
N GLY A 408 -15.77 -1.73 -20.68
CA GLY A 408 -16.18 -3.09 -20.33
C GLY A 408 -17.69 -3.22 -20.16
N ASP A 409 -18.12 -3.64 -18.98
CA ASP A 409 -19.53 -3.64 -18.57
C ASP A 409 -19.83 -2.33 -17.82
N ASP A 410 -21.08 -1.86 -17.89
CA ASP A 410 -21.63 -0.76 -17.06
C ASP A 410 -21.30 0.67 -17.54
N ARG A 411 -21.06 1.68 -16.69
CA ARG A 411 -20.99 3.11 -17.14
C ARG A 411 -19.59 3.68 -17.07
N ASP A 412 -18.88 3.58 -18.18
CA ASP A 412 -17.49 3.99 -18.18
C ASP A 412 -17.30 5.44 -18.57
N THR A 413 -16.30 6.09 -17.97
CA THR A 413 -15.93 7.47 -18.27
C THR A 413 -14.48 7.56 -18.76
N PHE A 414 -14.32 7.94 -20.02
CA PHE A 414 -13.02 8.16 -20.66
C PHE A 414 -12.64 9.64 -20.66
N VAL A 415 -11.47 9.97 -20.12
CA VAL A 415 -10.93 11.34 -20.02
C VAL A 415 -9.52 11.47 -20.58
N ASN A 416 -9.06 12.72 -20.73
CA ASN A 416 -7.70 13.07 -21.19
C ASN A 416 -7.27 12.35 -22.47
N VAL A 417 -8.25 12.05 -23.32
CA VAL A 417 -8.03 11.38 -24.59
C VAL A 417 -7.33 12.28 -25.62
N ASN A 418 -6.54 11.68 -26.49
CA ASN A 418 -5.59 12.32 -27.38
C ASN A 418 -5.86 12.04 -28.86
N ALA A 419 -5.03 12.60 -29.72
CA ALA A 419 -4.98 12.20 -31.12
C ALA A 419 -4.11 10.96 -31.28
N GLY A 420 -4.73 9.80 -31.52
CA GLY A 420 -4.02 8.53 -31.62
C GLY A 420 -4.80 7.39 -30.98
N ASP A 421 -5.53 7.73 -29.93
CA ASP A 421 -6.19 6.75 -29.06
C ASP A 421 -7.33 6.02 -29.76
N THR A 422 -7.58 4.84 -29.20
CA THR A 422 -8.70 4.00 -29.51
C THR A 422 -9.49 3.75 -28.23
N VAL A 423 -10.75 4.19 -28.23
CA VAL A 423 -11.68 4.02 -27.11
C VAL A 423 -12.75 3.01 -27.50
N HIS A 424 -12.97 2.03 -26.64
CA HIS A 424 -14.05 1.08 -26.73
C HIS A 424 -14.83 1.20 -25.42
N GLY A 425 -16.07 1.69 -25.48
CA GLY A 425 -16.93 1.76 -24.30
C GLY A 425 -17.19 0.36 -23.77
N GLY A 426 -18.05 -0.37 -24.47
CA GLY A 426 -18.35 -1.72 -24.07
C GLY A 426 -19.52 -2.23 -24.85
N ALA A 427 -20.04 -3.42 -24.55
CA ALA A 427 -21.40 -3.77 -24.94
C ALA A 427 -21.96 -4.69 -23.86
N GLY A 428 -21.65 -4.33 -22.62
CA GLY A 428 -21.50 -5.27 -21.53
C GLY A 428 -22.72 -6.15 -21.32
N PHE A 429 -22.53 -7.33 -20.73
CA PHE A 429 -23.65 -8.23 -20.42
C PHE A 429 -24.39 -7.77 -19.16
N SER A 430 -24.70 -6.48 -19.04
CA SER A 430 -25.46 -5.96 -17.91
C SER A 430 -26.87 -6.57 -17.92
N LEU A 431 -27.24 -7.19 -16.80
CA LEU A 431 -28.62 -7.61 -16.53
C LEU A 431 -29.55 -6.39 -16.39
N ASP A 432 -28.99 -5.18 -16.29
CA ASP A 432 -29.72 -3.92 -16.39
C ASP A 432 -29.77 -3.41 -17.85
N PRO A 433 -30.94 -3.42 -18.51
CA PRO A 433 -31.12 -2.78 -19.82
C PRO A 433 -30.99 -1.25 -19.82
N SER A 434 -30.57 -0.63 -18.70
CA SER A 434 -30.12 0.76 -18.60
C SER A 434 -28.66 0.97 -18.16
N GLY A 435 -27.89 -0.11 -17.92
CA GLY A 435 -26.52 -0.10 -17.36
C GLY A 435 -25.49 0.51 -18.30
N ASP A 436 -25.16 -0.21 -19.38
CA ASP A 436 -24.21 0.14 -20.47
C ASP A 436 -24.42 1.57 -21.00
N PHE A 437 -23.68 2.55 -20.46
CA PHE A 437 -23.77 3.95 -20.86
C PHE A 437 -22.43 4.65 -20.71
N ASP A 438 -21.70 4.68 -21.81
CA ASP A 438 -20.33 5.13 -21.82
C ASP A 438 -20.23 6.62 -22.18
N THR A 439 -19.33 7.30 -21.48
CA THR A 439 -19.09 8.73 -21.62
C THR A 439 -17.68 8.99 -22.11
N LEU A 440 -17.57 9.52 -23.34
CA LEU A 440 -16.32 10.09 -23.85
C LEU A 440 -16.25 11.59 -23.55
N ASP A 441 -15.43 11.97 -22.57
CA ASP A 441 -15.20 13.36 -22.22
C ASP A 441 -13.99 13.95 -23.00
N LEU A 442 -14.30 14.88 -23.91
CA LEU A 442 -13.32 15.56 -24.75
C LEU A 442 -12.81 16.89 -24.13
N THR A 443 -13.04 17.10 -22.84
CA THR A 443 -12.63 18.31 -22.15
C THR A 443 -11.12 18.41 -22.09
N GLY A 444 -10.58 19.58 -22.46
CA GLY A 444 -9.13 19.81 -22.45
C GLY A 444 -8.35 19.12 -23.57
N SER A 445 -8.88 18.05 -24.14
CA SER A 445 -8.26 17.21 -25.18
C SER A 445 -7.73 17.97 -26.41
N ALA A 446 -8.38 19.07 -26.84
CA ALA A 446 -7.88 19.89 -27.96
C ALA A 446 -6.72 20.84 -27.59
N GLY A 447 -6.38 20.99 -26.31
CA GLY A 447 -5.40 21.95 -25.81
C GLY A 447 -5.67 23.39 -26.27
N THR A 448 -4.76 23.95 -27.07
CA THR A 448 -4.92 25.31 -27.67
C THR A 448 -5.57 25.31 -29.07
N GLY A 449 -5.88 24.12 -29.59
CA GLY A 449 -6.42 23.88 -30.92
C GLY A 449 -7.94 23.77 -30.97
N THR A 450 -8.45 23.01 -31.94
CA THR A 450 -9.88 22.70 -32.08
C THR A 450 -10.08 21.22 -32.41
N LEU A 451 -11.23 20.66 -32.07
CA LEU A 451 -11.62 19.28 -32.40
C LEU A 451 -12.88 19.23 -33.28
N LYS A 452 -13.06 18.13 -33.99
CA LYS A 452 -14.26 17.84 -34.80
C LYS A 452 -14.66 16.38 -34.63
N VAL A 453 -15.82 16.16 -34.03
CA VAL A 453 -16.40 14.82 -33.85
C VAL A 453 -17.15 14.37 -35.11
N ASN A 454 -16.79 13.21 -35.65
CA ASN A 454 -17.44 12.54 -36.77
C ASN A 454 -18.09 11.25 -36.29
N ILE A 455 -19.41 11.17 -36.34
CA ILE A 455 -20.13 9.93 -35.99
C ILE A 455 -20.35 9.15 -37.27
N THR A 456 -19.90 7.90 -37.31
CA THR A 456 -19.93 7.04 -38.51
C THR A 456 -21.19 6.19 -38.61
N GLY A 457 -21.90 5.95 -37.50
CA GLY A 457 -23.18 5.25 -37.47
C GLY A 457 -23.63 4.93 -36.04
N PRO A 458 -24.86 4.39 -35.86
CA PRO A 458 -25.16 3.61 -34.67
C PRO A 458 -24.24 2.38 -34.67
N ASP A 459 -23.77 2.01 -33.49
CA ASP A 459 -22.92 0.86 -33.20
C ASP A 459 -23.61 -0.50 -33.42
N SER A 460 -22.97 -1.58 -32.98
CA SER A 460 -23.37 -2.95 -33.26
C SER A 460 -24.64 -3.44 -32.56
N ASP A 461 -25.02 -2.88 -31.42
CA ASP A 461 -26.23 -3.19 -30.65
C ASP A 461 -27.33 -2.11 -30.78
N GLY A 462 -26.94 -0.89 -31.18
CA GLY A 462 -27.84 0.19 -31.56
C GLY A 462 -28.23 1.12 -30.43
N ASN A 463 -27.51 1.12 -29.30
CA ASN A 463 -27.66 2.06 -28.18
C ASN A 463 -26.64 3.21 -28.18
N GLY A 464 -25.47 3.06 -28.78
CA GLY A 464 -24.41 4.08 -28.78
C GLY A 464 -24.00 4.56 -30.17
N PHE A 465 -22.78 5.11 -30.23
CA PHE A 465 -22.20 5.73 -31.40
C PHE A 465 -20.77 5.24 -31.66
N ASP A 466 -20.51 4.88 -32.92
CA ASP A 466 -19.15 4.75 -33.44
C ASP A 466 -18.73 6.07 -34.10
N GLY A 467 -17.45 6.40 -34.00
CA GLY A 467 -16.94 7.59 -34.65
C GLY A 467 -15.45 7.82 -34.55
N THR A 468 -15.08 9.02 -34.99
CA THR A 468 -13.73 9.55 -34.86
C THR A 468 -13.76 10.98 -34.36
N VAL A 469 -12.69 11.41 -33.69
CA VAL A 469 -12.48 12.82 -33.31
C VAL A 469 -11.24 13.32 -34.04
N ASP A 470 -11.43 14.22 -35.03
CA ASP A 470 -10.32 14.86 -35.72
C ASP A 470 -9.78 16.04 -34.89
N TYR A 471 -8.47 16.11 -34.70
CA TYR A 471 -7.79 17.21 -33.98
C TYR A 471 -7.10 18.17 -34.93
N PHE A 472 -7.09 19.46 -34.55
CA PHE A 472 -6.46 20.53 -35.30
C PHE A 472 -5.66 21.46 -34.38
N ASP A 473 -4.49 21.91 -34.83
CA ASP A 473 -3.67 22.90 -34.11
C ASP A 473 -4.33 24.30 -34.09
N ALA A 474 -3.74 25.24 -33.35
CA ALA A 474 -4.21 26.63 -33.28
C ALA A 474 -4.20 27.37 -34.64
N GLY A 475 -3.47 26.84 -35.64
CA GLY A 475 -3.46 27.31 -37.02
C GLY A 475 -4.54 26.67 -37.91
N GLY A 476 -5.30 25.70 -37.39
CA GLY A 476 -6.30 24.93 -38.10
C GLY A 476 -5.75 23.79 -38.96
N ASN A 477 -4.48 23.39 -38.77
CA ASN A 477 -3.91 22.23 -39.47
C ASN A 477 -4.29 20.94 -38.73
N TYR A 478 -4.64 19.90 -39.47
CA TYR A 478 -4.95 18.57 -38.93
C TYR A 478 -3.73 17.96 -38.23
N THR A 479 -3.89 17.48 -36.99
CA THR A 479 -2.83 16.91 -36.16
C THR A 479 -2.97 15.42 -35.91
N GLY A 480 -4.17 14.86 -36.04
CA GLY A 480 -4.43 13.43 -35.85
C GLY A 480 -5.91 13.16 -35.57
N SER A 481 -6.24 11.90 -35.27
CA SER A 481 -7.61 11.50 -34.94
C SER A 481 -7.62 10.42 -33.87
N LEU A 482 -8.62 10.48 -33.00
CA LEU A 482 -9.03 9.39 -32.11
C LEU A 482 -10.13 8.57 -32.80
N THR A 483 -10.24 7.29 -32.47
CA THR A 483 -11.36 6.43 -32.83
C THR A 483 -12.11 6.01 -31.58
N PHE A 484 -13.44 6.00 -31.64
CA PHE A 484 -14.25 5.44 -30.56
C PHE A 484 -15.36 4.54 -31.10
N THR A 485 -15.74 3.53 -30.32
CA THR A 485 -16.88 2.66 -30.59
C THR A 485 -17.70 2.43 -29.33
N ASN A 486 -18.99 2.16 -29.52
CA ASN A 486 -19.95 1.93 -28.43
C ASN A 486 -19.90 3.03 -27.35
N ILE A 487 -20.12 4.29 -27.74
CA ILE A 487 -20.20 5.41 -26.80
C ILE A 487 -21.59 6.04 -26.86
N GLU A 488 -22.33 6.06 -25.75
CA GLU A 488 -23.70 6.61 -25.66
C GLU A 488 -23.70 8.12 -25.48
N SER A 489 -22.66 8.67 -24.83
CA SER A 489 -22.57 10.06 -24.42
C SER A 489 -21.27 10.73 -24.82
N VAL A 490 -21.41 11.83 -25.53
CA VAL A 490 -20.35 12.82 -25.71
C VAL A 490 -20.93 14.15 -25.22
N VAL A 491 -20.41 14.69 -24.12
CA VAL A 491 -21.07 15.67 -23.20
C VAL A 491 -21.37 17.05 -23.94
N PRO A 492 -22.52 17.80 -23.71
CA PRO A 492 -23.51 18.31 -24.75
C PRO A 492 -24.03 19.83 -24.95
N CYS A 493 -25.10 20.08 -25.81
CA CYS A 493 -25.49 21.24 -26.74
C CYS A 493 -26.76 22.18 -26.56
N PHE A 494 -26.85 23.36 -27.27
CA PHE A 494 -28.05 24.22 -27.66
C PHE A 494 -28.60 24.05 -29.12
N THR A 495 -29.56 24.85 -29.69
CA THR A 495 -30.02 24.85 -31.13
C THR A 495 -30.06 26.25 -31.80
N PRO A 496 -29.93 26.43 -33.15
CA PRO A 496 -30.02 27.73 -33.83
C PRO A 496 -31.35 28.47 -33.62
N GLY A 497 -31.28 29.80 -33.61
CA GLY A 497 -32.40 30.69 -33.30
C GLY A 497 -32.64 30.91 -31.81
N THR A 498 -31.94 30.15 -30.95
CA THR A 498 -31.90 30.37 -29.51
C THR A 498 -31.22 31.70 -29.20
N MET A 499 -31.86 32.56 -28.42
CA MET A 499 -31.33 33.88 -28.08
C MET A 499 -30.61 33.85 -26.73
N ILE A 500 -29.31 34.08 -26.73
CA ILE A 500 -28.47 34.11 -25.53
C ILE A 500 -28.25 35.56 -25.08
N ALA A 501 -28.44 35.82 -23.78
CA ALA A 501 -28.26 37.14 -23.22
C ALA A 501 -26.78 37.55 -23.18
N THR A 502 -26.46 38.67 -23.80
CA THR A 502 -25.13 39.29 -23.72
C THR A 502 -25.23 40.68 -23.09
N PRO A 503 -24.13 41.26 -22.60
CA PRO A 503 -24.13 42.63 -22.06
C PRO A 503 -24.59 43.71 -23.06
N LYS A 504 -24.61 43.37 -24.37
CA LYS A 504 -25.03 44.27 -25.45
C LYS A 504 -26.44 43.97 -25.96
N GLY A 505 -27.18 43.11 -25.29
CA GLY A 505 -28.49 42.60 -25.71
C GLY A 505 -28.44 41.12 -26.12
N GLU A 506 -29.59 40.54 -26.37
CA GLU A 506 -29.69 39.14 -26.80
C GLU A 506 -29.08 38.95 -28.20
N ARG A 507 -28.33 37.86 -28.39
CA ARG A 507 -27.79 37.44 -29.69
C ARG A 507 -28.20 36.00 -29.98
N ALA A 508 -28.43 35.69 -31.25
CA ALA A 508 -28.71 34.32 -31.66
C ALA A 508 -27.46 33.45 -31.45
N VAL A 509 -27.63 32.24 -30.95
CA VAL A 509 -26.54 31.34 -30.54
C VAL A 509 -25.60 31.00 -31.69
N GLU A 510 -26.11 30.87 -32.92
CA GLU A 510 -25.33 30.63 -34.13
C GLU A 510 -24.45 31.82 -34.55
N THR A 511 -24.64 32.99 -33.94
CA THR A 511 -23.83 34.18 -34.20
C THR A 511 -22.76 34.40 -33.15
N LEU A 512 -22.73 33.60 -32.08
CA LEU A 512 -21.74 33.70 -31.03
C LEU A 512 -20.40 33.12 -31.50
N ALA A 513 -19.31 33.61 -30.91
CA ALA A 513 -17.97 33.12 -31.16
C ALA A 513 -17.17 33.08 -29.86
N VAL A 514 -16.07 32.31 -29.85
CA VAL A 514 -15.10 32.32 -28.75
C VAL A 514 -14.67 33.76 -28.45
N GLY A 515 -14.66 34.10 -27.16
CA GLY A 515 -14.38 35.44 -26.64
C GLY A 515 -15.61 36.36 -26.55
N ASP A 516 -16.77 35.97 -27.09
CA ASP A 516 -18.01 36.70 -26.83
C ASP A 516 -18.39 36.62 -25.36
N ARG A 517 -18.87 37.74 -24.81
CA ARG A 517 -19.24 37.85 -23.39
C ARG A 517 -20.71 37.56 -23.18
N ILE A 518 -21.03 36.61 -22.29
CA ILE A 518 -22.37 36.12 -21.98
C ILE A 518 -22.75 36.47 -20.55
N ILE A 519 -24.02 36.78 -20.33
CA ILE A 519 -24.57 36.98 -18.98
C ILE A 519 -24.89 35.61 -18.42
N THR A 520 -24.24 35.29 -17.31
CA THR A 520 -24.46 34.08 -16.53
C THR A 520 -25.08 34.42 -15.18
N ARG A 521 -25.70 33.44 -14.54
CA ARG A 521 -26.35 33.60 -13.25
C ARG A 521 -25.36 33.50 -12.09
N ASP A 522 -24.37 32.62 -12.23
CA ASP A 522 -23.55 32.18 -11.11
C ASP A 522 -22.34 33.11 -10.93
N ASN A 523 -21.55 33.32 -11.99
CA ASN A 523 -20.31 34.10 -11.90
C ASN A 523 -20.32 35.40 -12.74
N GLY A 524 -21.50 35.95 -13.04
CA GLY A 524 -21.64 37.26 -13.67
C GLY A 524 -21.45 37.24 -15.19
N ILE A 525 -20.52 38.04 -15.74
CA ILE A 525 -20.36 38.13 -17.20
C ILE A 525 -19.09 37.39 -17.62
N GLN A 526 -19.27 36.19 -18.16
CA GLN A 526 -18.20 35.29 -18.60
C GLN A 526 -17.94 35.37 -20.10
N SER A 527 -16.79 34.86 -20.53
CA SER A 527 -16.40 34.84 -21.95
C SER A 527 -16.44 33.42 -22.47
N ILE A 528 -17.06 33.19 -23.62
CA ILE A 528 -17.11 31.88 -24.25
C ILE A 528 -15.69 31.41 -24.54
N ARG A 529 -15.36 30.19 -24.11
CA ARG A 529 -14.07 29.55 -24.38
C ARG A 529 -14.13 28.64 -25.59
N TRP A 530 -15.29 28.06 -25.83
CA TRP A 530 -15.49 27.13 -26.92
C TRP A 530 -16.92 27.23 -27.45
N ILE A 531 -17.08 27.00 -28.76
CA ILE A 531 -18.38 26.88 -29.42
C ILE A 531 -18.31 25.78 -30.47
N GLY A 532 -19.28 24.88 -30.49
CA GLY A 532 -19.34 23.74 -31.43
C GLY A 532 -20.71 23.62 -32.07
N THR A 533 -20.82 23.05 -33.28
CA THR A 533 -22.10 22.90 -33.98
C THR A 533 -22.22 21.54 -34.66
N ARG A 534 -23.39 20.89 -34.60
CA ARG A 534 -23.70 19.62 -35.27
C ARG A 534 -25.09 19.65 -35.89
N THR A 535 -25.25 19.18 -37.13
CA THR A 535 -26.56 19.05 -37.80
C THR A 535 -26.92 17.57 -37.95
N LEU A 536 -28.04 17.16 -37.35
CA LEU A 536 -28.68 15.85 -37.54
C LEU A 536 -29.72 15.93 -38.66
N LYS A 537 -29.72 15.00 -39.62
CA LYS A 537 -30.72 14.87 -40.68
C LYS A 537 -31.80 13.87 -40.27
N GLY A 538 -32.92 13.82 -41.00
CA GLY A 538 -34.11 13.05 -40.63
C GLY A 538 -33.94 11.54 -40.53
N ALA A 539 -32.88 10.97 -41.11
CA ALA A 539 -32.50 9.57 -40.93
C ALA A 539 -31.73 9.32 -39.61
N GLU A 540 -31.19 10.38 -38.99
CA GLU A 540 -30.36 10.39 -37.78
C GLU A 540 -31.17 10.84 -36.53
N LEU A 541 -32.45 11.22 -36.69
CA LEU A 541 -33.32 11.72 -35.63
C LEU A 541 -34.14 10.60 -34.99
N ALA A 542 -33.52 9.82 -34.10
CA ALA A 542 -34.21 8.89 -33.20
C ALA A 542 -35.06 9.64 -32.16
N ALA A 543 -36.05 8.98 -31.54
CA ALA A 543 -36.99 9.62 -30.61
C ALA A 543 -36.29 10.32 -29.41
N HIS A 544 -35.14 9.79 -28.97
CA HIS A 544 -34.34 10.35 -27.87
C HIS A 544 -33.40 11.51 -28.31
N LEU A 545 -33.33 11.81 -29.62
CA LEU A 545 -32.58 12.95 -30.19
C LEU A 545 -33.50 14.01 -30.81
N MET A 546 -34.81 13.74 -30.83
CA MET A 546 -35.81 14.69 -31.32
C MET A 546 -35.85 15.89 -30.39
N PRO A 547 -35.80 17.12 -30.93
CA PRO A 547 -35.74 18.31 -30.12
C PRO A 547 -37.02 18.46 -29.29
N VAL A 548 -36.85 18.90 -28.05
CA VAL A 548 -37.97 19.22 -27.16
C VAL A 548 -38.29 20.70 -27.30
N ARG A 549 -39.53 20.99 -27.71
CA ARG A 549 -40.07 22.35 -27.68
C ARG A 549 -40.67 22.62 -26.33
N ILE A 550 -40.16 23.66 -25.65
CA ILE A 550 -40.72 24.20 -24.42
C ILE A 550 -41.43 25.50 -24.78
N ALA A 551 -42.75 25.50 -24.75
CA ALA A 551 -43.55 26.68 -25.07
C ALA A 551 -43.35 27.78 -24.02
N ARG A 552 -43.51 29.03 -24.47
CA ARG A 552 -43.51 30.21 -23.59
C ARG A 552 -44.40 29.99 -22.36
N GLY A 553 -43.83 30.17 -21.17
CA GLY A 553 -44.54 30.06 -19.90
C GLY A 553 -44.70 28.64 -19.34
N ALA A 554 -44.19 27.61 -19.99
CA ALA A 554 -44.35 26.21 -19.59
C ALA A 554 -43.55 25.81 -18.32
N LEU A 555 -42.50 26.55 -17.95
CA LEU A 555 -41.62 26.24 -16.82
C LEU A 555 -42.01 26.94 -15.51
N GLY A 556 -43.14 27.66 -15.52
CA GLY A 556 -43.63 28.45 -14.39
C GLY A 556 -43.16 29.91 -14.40
N ASN A 557 -43.85 30.77 -13.67
CA ASN A 557 -43.58 32.21 -13.55
C ASN A 557 -43.45 33.00 -14.87
N GLY A 558 -44.06 32.50 -15.96
CA GLY A 558 -43.97 33.11 -17.28
C GLY A 558 -42.71 32.76 -18.08
N LEU A 559 -41.93 31.78 -17.61
CA LEU A 559 -40.73 31.25 -18.26
C LEU A 559 -41.01 29.98 -19.09
N PRO A 560 -40.29 29.74 -20.20
CA PRO A 560 -39.40 30.68 -20.86
C PRO A 560 -40.18 31.88 -21.44
N GLU A 561 -39.54 33.02 -21.64
CA GLU A 561 -40.21 34.21 -22.19
C GLU A 561 -40.60 34.04 -23.67
N ARG A 562 -39.95 33.09 -24.35
CA ARG A 562 -40.21 32.67 -25.73
C ARG A 562 -40.16 31.15 -25.81
N ASP A 563 -40.79 30.60 -26.83
CA ASP A 563 -40.63 29.17 -27.12
C ASP A 563 -39.14 28.83 -27.28
N MET A 564 -38.73 27.74 -26.66
CA MET A 564 -37.39 27.19 -26.76
C MET A 564 -37.45 25.87 -27.48
N LEU A 565 -36.42 25.60 -28.28
CA LEU A 565 -36.19 24.29 -28.87
C LEU A 565 -34.83 23.82 -28.40
N VAL A 566 -34.78 22.75 -27.63
CA VAL A 566 -33.56 22.29 -26.97
C VAL A 566 -33.37 20.80 -27.19
N SER A 567 -32.15 20.32 -26.98
CA SER A 567 -31.90 18.88 -26.96
C SER A 567 -32.65 18.23 -25.79
N PRO A 568 -33.02 16.94 -25.88
CA PRO A 568 -33.70 16.24 -24.78
C PRO A 568 -32.92 16.26 -23.46
N ASN A 569 -31.59 16.28 -23.49
CA ASN A 569 -30.75 16.33 -22.30
C ASN A 569 -30.46 17.77 -21.83
N HIS A 570 -30.85 18.80 -22.58
CA HIS A 570 -30.64 20.19 -22.16
C HIS A 570 -31.35 20.46 -20.83
N ARG A 571 -30.60 20.90 -19.83
CA ARG A 571 -31.12 21.21 -18.50
C ARG A 571 -31.61 22.65 -18.42
N VAL A 572 -32.84 22.79 -17.95
CA VAL A 572 -33.59 24.04 -17.93
C VAL A 572 -34.07 24.26 -16.52
N LEU A 573 -33.91 25.48 -16.02
CA LEU A 573 -34.35 25.80 -14.67
C LEU A 573 -35.88 25.89 -14.65
N VAL A 574 -36.49 25.10 -13.78
CA VAL A 574 -37.94 25.07 -13.58
C VAL A 574 -38.28 25.74 -12.26
N ALA A 575 -39.10 26.79 -12.32
CA ALA A 575 -39.51 27.57 -11.15
C ALA A 575 -41.05 27.56 -11.04
N SER A 576 -41.59 26.59 -10.31
CA SER A 576 -43.04 26.44 -10.13
C SER A 576 -43.41 26.05 -8.70
N ASP A 577 -44.63 26.40 -8.28
CA ASP A 577 -45.19 26.00 -6.97
C ASP A 577 -45.20 24.47 -6.78
N LYS A 578 -45.25 23.69 -7.88
CA LYS A 578 -45.15 22.23 -7.84
C LYS A 578 -43.72 21.76 -7.58
N THR A 579 -42.70 22.45 -8.10
CA THR A 579 -41.29 22.08 -7.91
C THR A 579 -40.90 22.16 -6.42
N ALA A 580 -41.36 23.21 -5.73
CA ALA A 580 -41.19 23.39 -4.28
C ALA A 580 -41.89 22.32 -3.42
N LEU A 581 -42.93 21.67 -3.94
CA LEU A 581 -43.65 20.59 -3.27
C LEU A 581 -42.97 19.22 -3.46
N TYR A 582 -42.26 19.01 -4.56
CA TYR A 582 -41.64 17.72 -4.90
C TYR A 582 -40.17 17.64 -4.49
N PHE A 583 -39.44 18.76 -4.50
CA PHE A 583 -37.99 18.79 -4.31
C PHE A 583 -37.54 19.65 -3.12
N GLU A 584 -38.49 20.18 -2.33
CA GLU A 584 -38.24 21.14 -1.23
C GLU A 584 -37.49 22.43 -1.63
N GLU A 585 -37.19 22.62 -2.92
CA GLU A 585 -36.50 23.79 -3.47
C GLU A 585 -37.40 24.62 -4.41
N SER A 586 -37.21 25.94 -4.40
CA SER A 586 -38.03 26.86 -5.22
C SER A 586 -37.70 26.83 -6.71
N GLU A 587 -36.52 26.35 -7.10
CA GLU A 587 -36.04 26.26 -8.48
C GLU A 587 -35.15 25.01 -8.63
N VAL A 588 -35.34 24.22 -9.68
CA VAL A 588 -34.54 23.00 -9.94
C VAL A 588 -34.16 22.94 -11.42
N LEU A 589 -32.92 22.53 -11.72
CA LEU A 589 -32.48 22.24 -13.09
C LEU A 589 -32.95 20.85 -13.52
N VAL A 590 -33.79 20.79 -14.55
CA VAL A 590 -34.38 19.54 -15.04
C VAL A 590 -34.10 19.39 -16.53
N ALA A 591 -33.65 18.20 -16.96
CA ALA A 591 -33.46 17.90 -18.37
C ALA A 591 -34.79 17.91 -19.14
N ALA A 592 -34.78 18.44 -20.36
CA ALA A 592 -35.99 18.66 -21.15
C ALA A 592 -36.81 17.38 -21.41
N LYS A 593 -36.18 16.21 -21.53
CA LYS A 593 -36.84 14.91 -21.72
C LYS A 593 -37.81 14.57 -20.58
N HIS A 594 -37.46 14.91 -19.34
CA HIS A 594 -38.31 14.69 -18.17
C HIS A 594 -39.46 15.70 -18.07
N LEU A 595 -39.41 16.77 -18.86
CA LEU A 595 -40.43 17.81 -18.89
C LEU A 595 -41.52 17.55 -19.94
N THR A 596 -41.35 16.55 -20.83
CA THR A 596 -42.28 16.24 -21.94
C THR A 596 -43.70 15.83 -21.52
N GLY A 597 -43.94 15.63 -20.22
CA GLY A 597 -45.28 15.44 -19.64
C GLY A 597 -45.96 16.71 -19.13
N LEU A 598 -45.30 17.88 -19.20
CA LEU A 598 -45.85 19.17 -18.81
C LEU A 598 -46.64 19.81 -19.94
N ASP A 599 -47.72 20.53 -19.59
CA ASP A 599 -48.51 21.29 -20.55
C ASP A 599 -47.64 22.31 -21.29
N GLY A 600 -47.49 22.12 -22.60
CA GLY A 600 -46.70 23.00 -23.47
C GLY A 600 -45.24 22.60 -23.64
N VAL A 601 -44.84 21.41 -23.19
CA VAL A 601 -43.53 20.83 -23.49
C VAL A 601 -43.72 19.58 -24.36
N ASP A 602 -43.32 19.65 -25.62
CA ASP A 602 -43.61 18.62 -26.62
C ASP A 602 -42.32 18.20 -27.35
N VAL A 603 -42.18 16.91 -27.64
CA VAL A 603 -41.16 16.43 -28.59
C VAL A 603 -41.59 16.83 -30.01
N VAL A 604 -40.69 17.46 -30.78
CA VAL A 604 -40.98 17.96 -32.13
C VAL A 604 -40.33 17.08 -33.18
N ALA A 605 -41.16 16.54 -34.09
CA ALA A 605 -40.67 15.88 -35.28
C ALA A 605 -40.02 16.90 -36.24
N ALA A 606 -38.81 16.63 -36.68
CA ALA A 606 -38.04 17.49 -37.59
C ALA A 606 -37.42 16.66 -38.72
N GLU A 607 -37.27 17.27 -39.91
CA GLU A 607 -36.56 16.67 -41.05
C GLU A 607 -35.04 16.84 -40.91
N ASP A 608 -34.58 17.86 -40.18
CA ASP A 608 -33.20 18.10 -39.77
C ASP A 608 -33.17 19.05 -38.55
N VAL A 609 -32.15 18.92 -37.70
CA VAL A 609 -31.95 19.75 -36.50
C VAL A 609 -30.48 20.04 -36.33
N THR A 610 -30.14 21.31 -36.12
CA THR A 610 -28.78 21.68 -35.73
C THR A 610 -28.73 21.95 -34.24
N TYR A 611 -27.69 21.48 -33.59
CA TYR A 611 -27.37 21.74 -32.21
C TYR A 611 -26.04 22.53 -32.12
N ILE A 612 -25.97 23.56 -31.27
CA ILE A 612 -24.85 24.49 -31.09
C ILE A 612 -24.47 24.51 -29.62
N HIS A 613 -23.27 24.16 -29.23
CA HIS A 613 -22.79 24.16 -27.85
C HIS A 613 -21.92 25.37 -27.58
N PHE A 614 -21.86 25.87 -26.35
CA PHE A 614 -20.78 26.76 -25.93
C PHE A 614 -20.46 26.62 -24.44
N MET A 615 -19.17 26.80 -24.10
CA MET A 615 -18.62 26.60 -22.76
C MET A 615 -17.93 27.85 -22.20
N PHE A 616 -17.75 27.86 -20.88
CA PHE A 616 -16.98 28.83 -20.12
C PHE A 616 -15.84 28.14 -19.35
N ASP A 617 -15.07 28.89 -18.56
CA ASP A 617 -13.99 28.34 -17.71
C ASP A 617 -14.53 27.47 -16.54
N GLN A 618 -15.82 27.62 -16.21
CA GLN A 618 -16.52 26.92 -15.12
C GLN A 618 -17.97 26.64 -15.54
N HIS A 619 -18.69 25.86 -14.73
CA HIS A 619 -20.15 25.77 -14.85
C HIS A 619 -20.80 27.14 -14.90
N GLU A 620 -21.73 27.37 -15.81
CA GLU A 620 -22.52 28.59 -15.82
C GLU A 620 -23.97 28.33 -16.21
N VAL A 621 -24.90 28.89 -15.45
CA VAL A 621 -26.29 28.98 -15.89
C VAL A 621 -26.48 30.23 -16.74
N VAL A 622 -26.80 30.05 -18.02
CA VAL A 622 -26.96 31.12 -19.01
C VAL A 622 -28.42 31.49 -19.23
N LEU A 623 -28.68 32.75 -19.52
CA LEU A 623 -30.02 33.20 -19.88
C LEU A 623 -30.26 32.99 -21.38
N SER A 624 -31.13 32.03 -21.70
CA SER A 624 -31.46 31.56 -23.04
C SER A 624 -32.97 31.69 -23.29
N ASN A 625 -33.37 32.48 -24.28
CA ASN A 625 -34.77 32.77 -24.62
C ASN A 625 -35.62 33.21 -23.41
N GLY A 626 -34.97 33.91 -22.48
CA GLY A 626 -35.58 34.42 -21.24
C GLY A 626 -35.68 33.40 -20.10
N SER A 627 -35.23 32.16 -20.27
CA SER A 627 -35.10 31.19 -19.17
C SER A 627 -33.66 30.91 -18.82
N TRP A 628 -33.40 30.60 -17.56
CA TRP A 628 -32.09 30.14 -17.10
C TRP A 628 -31.92 28.68 -17.51
N THR A 629 -30.82 28.39 -18.21
CA THR A 629 -30.49 27.07 -18.72
C THR A 629 -29.02 26.81 -18.52
N GLU A 630 -28.65 25.56 -18.35
CA GLU A 630 -27.24 25.19 -18.22
C GLU A 630 -26.47 25.58 -19.48
N SER A 631 -25.28 26.17 -19.30
CA SER A 631 -24.23 26.11 -20.31
C SER A 631 -23.71 24.69 -20.40
N PHE A 632 -22.97 24.42 -21.46
CA PHE A 632 -22.28 23.15 -21.50
C PHE A 632 -21.20 23.13 -20.41
N GLN A 633 -21.25 22.14 -19.51
CA GLN A 633 -20.20 21.85 -18.55
C GLN A 633 -20.07 20.32 -18.44
N PRO A 634 -18.84 19.79 -18.53
CA PRO A 634 -18.54 18.44 -18.06
C PRO A 634 -18.54 18.51 -16.53
N GLY A 635 -19.48 17.81 -15.93
CA GLY A 635 -19.59 17.63 -14.50
C GLY A 635 -19.57 16.15 -14.23
#